data_AF-A0A9W8YGJ5-F1
#
_entry.id   AF-A0A9W8YGJ5-F1
#
_cell.length_a   1.000
_cell.length_b   1.000
_cell.length_c   1.000
_cell.angle_alpha   90.00
_cell.angle_beta   90.00
_cell.angle_gamma   90.00
#
_symmetry.space_group_name_H-M   'P 1'
#
loop_
_entity.id
_entity.type
_entity.pdbx_description
1 polymer ?
#
loop_
_entity_poly.entity_id
_entity_poly.type
_entity_poly.pdbx_seq_one_letter_code
_entity_poly.pdbx_strand_id
1 'polypeptide(L)'
;MPNDSDRDRDPSRRRPHGEERRRRRESHGELDTPERRRRRESRGENTVYDQEGRRRKGHRATDSQGDLLPKPPRRSRHQSDTEQESPRPRKARQSRRNSTTDGSGSRSRESGAPLSLDALAKLDKTNAKKAGGWGSYDYDEDYLKEVRKKEKNLEKDRVKHEREERKKEKREEEERRRAVESDAAALEEKARKRREERRKAAESKRAHTEDERERTRTVIESKTVVTEKEREKRRSAYTDDEREERRRRHEAKYTPSEAEERRERRRQEKQHRTEMKKRRVISGPLAEEGGIDDDEEYQYMMEKRGGGGSAPTVYTEEELAARKKKRKRIIIGIVSALILLAIIIPVAVIVSNKSKNSTPQTSSASSTSEPKTSNLDGLDRNSVPTADQGGILDPWSWWDTEDFNVTYTNETVGGLPIMGLNSTWDDSVQANPSVPKLSDSFDYGKTPIRGVNVGGWLNLEPFITPSFFENFGSKDGVVDEWTLLTKLGPTKAKDTMEEHYSSFITKQSFADIRAAGIDHVRFPFGYWIVQTYDGDPYISQISWRYLLRGIEYCRQNGLRVNLDLHGAPGSQNGWNHSGRQGVIGWLNGTDGDTNAQRTLDIHHKLSVFFAQKRYQNVVTMYGLVNEPRNVELDTAKVVAWSQKAIDQIRSDGIKGIIVFGDGFMGLDNWQGKLQGNDNLLLDVHQYVIFNVDQLSLKHRDKLNFACQAWTQQSERSMDTATGFGPTMCGEWSQADTDCTEYINNVATGTRWEGTFDTGNTSTSVLKPQCPEEGKCSCDPANADPSSYASDYKKWLYQFAIAQMDAFEAGWGWFYWTWETEKATQWSYRKGLAAGILPAKAYDRDWKCPDSPDDLDTFGGLEEYY
;
A
#
# COMPACT_ATOMS: atom_id res chain seq x y z
N MET A 1 38.72 62.01 13.31
CA MET A 1 38.69 60.55 12.99
C MET A 1 37.55 59.88 13.76
N PRO A 2 36.35 60.50 13.80
CA PRO A 2 35.47 60.57 12.63
C PRO A 2 34.97 62.01 12.40
N ASN A 3 33.73 62.16 11.90
CA ASN A 3 32.94 63.39 11.68
C ASN A 3 33.46 64.33 10.57
N ASP A 4 32.62 65.07 9.83
CA ASP A 4 31.17 65.05 9.53
C ASP A 4 30.93 66.04 8.34
N SER A 5 29.68 66.40 8.03
CA SER A 5 29.27 67.68 7.41
C SER A 5 29.52 67.85 5.88
N ASP A 6 28.84 68.73 5.13
CA ASP A 6 27.76 69.68 5.47
C ASP A 6 26.94 70.14 4.23
N ARG A 7 25.61 70.36 4.40
CA ARG A 7 24.78 71.51 3.89
C ARG A 7 24.68 71.84 2.37
N ASP A 8 23.66 72.54 1.83
CA ASP A 8 22.37 73.04 2.37
C ASP A 8 21.33 73.38 1.24
N ARG A 9 20.06 73.61 1.63
CA ARG A 9 19.05 74.55 1.05
C ARG A 9 18.35 74.35 -0.33
N ASP A 10 17.12 73.84 -0.22
CA ASP A 10 15.81 74.38 -0.69
C ASP A 10 15.71 75.95 -0.85
N PRO A 11 14.72 76.59 -1.52
CA PRO A 11 13.52 76.10 -2.24
C PRO A 11 13.22 76.69 -3.65
N SER A 12 12.17 76.14 -4.30
CA SER A 12 10.97 76.86 -4.82
C SER A 12 10.51 76.66 -6.29
N ARG A 13 9.24 76.27 -6.37
CA ARG A 13 8.23 76.36 -7.45
C ARG A 13 8.55 77.26 -8.68
N ARG A 14 8.52 76.67 -9.89
CA ARG A 14 7.47 76.93 -10.91
C ARG A 14 7.54 75.97 -12.13
N ARG A 15 6.38 75.40 -12.49
CA ARG A 15 6.04 74.91 -13.85
C ARG A 15 5.58 76.13 -14.70
N PRO A 16 5.65 76.14 -16.05
CA PRO A 16 4.91 75.18 -16.90
C PRO A 16 5.55 74.72 -18.24
N HIS A 17 4.87 73.74 -18.83
CA HIS A 17 4.73 73.35 -20.25
C HIS A 17 5.59 73.98 -21.37
N GLY A 18 5.99 73.12 -22.31
CA GLY A 18 5.94 73.43 -23.74
C GLY A 18 6.91 72.63 -24.63
N GLU A 19 6.38 71.71 -25.45
CA GLU A 19 6.80 71.43 -26.86
C GLU A 19 8.28 71.10 -27.20
N GLU A 20 8.65 70.47 -28.33
CA GLU A 20 8.05 69.45 -29.21
C GLU A 20 9.23 68.74 -29.95
N ARG A 21 8.94 67.79 -30.85
CA ARG A 21 9.75 67.45 -32.06
C ARG A 21 11.12 66.73 -31.97
N ARG A 22 11.00 65.43 -32.31
CA ARG A 22 11.46 64.80 -33.59
C ARG A 22 12.95 64.42 -33.80
N ARG A 23 13.06 63.24 -34.47
CA ARG A 23 14.05 62.84 -35.52
C ARG A 23 15.48 62.50 -35.05
N ARG A 24 16.25 61.61 -35.70
CA ARG A 24 15.98 60.58 -36.77
C ARG A 24 17.27 59.79 -37.07
N ARG A 25 17.13 58.53 -37.54
CA ARG A 25 17.95 57.73 -38.50
C ARG A 25 18.13 56.27 -38.02
N GLU A 26 17.79 55.23 -38.80
CA GLU A 26 18.26 54.76 -40.14
C GLU A 26 19.67 54.12 -40.05
N SER A 27 20.01 52.98 -40.68
CA SER A 27 19.30 51.94 -41.49
C SER A 27 19.96 50.55 -41.21
N HIS A 28 19.61 49.35 -41.69
CA HIS A 28 18.87 48.75 -42.83
C HIS A 28 17.82 47.70 -42.31
N GLY A 29 17.17 46.79 -43.06
CA GLY A 29 17.15 46.36 -44.48
C GLY A 29 17.69 44.92 -44.67
N GLU A 30 17.15 44.05 -45.52
CA GLU A 30 16.09 44.17 -46.55
C GLU A 30 15.32 42.84 -46.80
N LEU A 31 14.01 42.96 -47.09
CA LEU A 31 13.20 42.35 -48.19
C LEU A 31 13.16 40.80 -48.40
N ASP A 32 12.16 40.17 -49.04
CA ASP A 32 10.88 40.58 -49.69
C ASP A 32 9.87 39.40 -49.54
N THR A 33 8.66 39.52 -48.96
CA THR A 33 7.33 39.88 -49.56
C THR A 33 6.61 38.77 -50.39
N PRO A 34 5.33 38.91 -50.80
CA PRO A 34 4.12 39.11 -49.95
C PRO A 34 2.83 38.39 -50.50
N GLU A 35 1.54 38.82 -50.43
CA GLU A 35 0.76 39.94 -49.81
C GLU A 35 -0.74 39.55 -49.60
N ARG A 36 -1.42 40.20 -48.63
CA ARG A 36 -2.88 40.55 -48.62
C ARG A 36 -3.95 39.46 -48.37
N ARG A 37 -5.14 39.75 -47.79
CA ARG A 37 -5.70 41.00 -47.19
C ARG A 37 -6.86 40.74 -46.19
N ARG A 38 -6.88 41.50 -45.07
CA ARG A 38 -8.02 42.26 -44.44
C ARG A 38 -9.41 41.58 -44.26
N ARG A 39 -10.22 41.81 -43.21
CA ARG A 39 -10.20 42.69 -42.00
C ARG A 39 -11.33 42.17 -41.03
N ARG A 40 -11.18 42.08 -39.70
CA ARG A 40 -11.64 43.07 -38.67
C ARG A 40 -12.81 43.99 -39.13
N GLU A 41 -13.89 44.25 -38.38
CA GLU A 41 -14.10 44.20 -36.92
C GLU A 41 -15.59 44.49 -36.57
N SER A 42 -16.15 43.91 -35.49
CA SER A 42 -17.20 44.55 -34.63
C SER A 42 -17.52 43.72 -33.36
N ARG A 43 -18.23 44.32 -32.39
CA ARG A 43 -18.76 43.76 -31.13
C ARG A 43 -20.25 44.16 -31.00
N GLY A 44 -21.07 43.44 -30.22
CA GLY A 44 -22.44 43.91 -29.86
C GLY A 44 -23.37 42.93 -29.13
N GLU A 45 -23.24 42.85 -27.80
CA GLU A 45 -24.24 42.69 -26.72
C GLU A 45 -25.68 42.13 -26.94
N ASN A 46 -26.12 41.24 -26.00
CA ASN A 46 -27.38 41.21 -25.19
C ASN A 46 -28.78 41.38 -25.84
N THR A 47 -29.91 40.78 -25.42
CA THR A 47 -30.33 39.72 -24.45
C THR A 47 -31.84 39.38 -24.72
N VAL A 48 -32.42 38.23 -24.30
CA VAL A 48 -33.41 38.06 -23.21
C VAL A 48 -34.12 36.66 -23.33
N TYR A 49 -34.71 36.18 -22.23
CA TYR A 49 -35.61 35.01 -21.94
C TYR A 49 -36.63 34.57 -23.04
N ASP A 50 -37.26 33.37 -23.01
CA ASP A 50 -37.76 32.59 -21.85
C ASP A 50 -37.86 31.03 -22.03
N GLN A 51 -38.52 30.35 -21.07
CA GLN A 51 -38.75 28.89 -20.85
C GLN A 51 -39.40 28.10 -22.04
N GLU A 52 -39.41 26.75 -22.15
CA GLU A 52 -39.61 25.62 -21.19
C GLU A 52 -38.91 24.30 -21.64
N GLY A 53 -39.19 23.13 -21.02
CA GLY A 53 -39.35 21.90 -21.84
C GLY A 53 -38.60 20.57 -21.55
N ARG A 54 -38.45 20.12 -20.29
CA ARG A 54 -38.38 18.67 -19.85
C ARG A 54 -37.71 17.55 -20.71
N ARG A 55 -36.82 16.79 -20.01
CA ARG A 55 -36.61 15.31 -20.00
C ARG A 55 -35.57 14.63 -20.93
N ARG A 56 -34.98 13.56 -20.38
CA ARG A 56 -33.90 12.70 -20.90
C ARG A 56 -34.33 11.76 -22.04
N LYS A 57 -33.46 11.62 -23.05
CA LYS A 57 -32.98 10.40 -23.77
C LYS A 57 -31.80 10.88 -24.63
N GLY A 58 -30.67 10.20 -24.75
CA GLY A 58 -30.50 8.75 -24.89
C GLY A 58 -30.04 8.51 -26.33
N HIS A 59 -28.76 8.77 -26.62
CA HIS A 59 -28.22 8.77 -27.98
C HIS A 59 -28.31 7.38 -28.63
N ARG A 60 -28.47 7.39 -29.96
CA ARG A 60 -28.71 6.23 -30.80
C ARG A 60 -27.67 6.23 -31.91
N ALA A 61 -27.11 5.06 -32.23
CA ALA A 61 -26.00 4.94 -33.17
C ALA A 61 -26.34 5.53 -34.56
N THR A 62 -25.41 6.34 -35.05
CA THR A 62 -25.31 6.81 -36.43
C THR A 62 -24.22 6.01 -37.16
N ASP A 63 -24.16 6.14 -38.48
CA ASP A 63 -23.01 5.68 -39.25
C ASP A 63 -21.85 6.70 -39.26
N SER A 64 -20.81 6.43 -40.06
CA SER A 64 -19.62 7.27 -40.26
C SER A 64 -19.82 8.48 -41.17
N GLN A 65 -21.06 8.79 -41.58
CA GLN A 65 -21.45 10.08 -42.16
C GLN A 65 -22.32 10.90 -41.19
N GLY A 66 -22.82 10.28 -40.12
CA GLY A 66 -23.65 10.91 -39.09
C GLY A 66 -25.15 10.64 -39.24
N ASP A 67 -25.55 9.79 -40.19
CA ASP A 67 -26.96 9.51 -40.47
C ASP A 67 -27.54 8.40 -39.57
N LEU A 68 -28.86 8.48 -39.34
CA LEU A 68 -29.58 7.60 -38.41
C LEU A 68 -30.06 6.30 -39.07
N LEU A 69 -29.48 5.18 -38.66
CA LEU A 69 -29.79 3.85 -39.21
C LEU A 69 -31.30 3.50 -39.15
N PRO A 70 -31.92 3.08 -40.27
CA PRO A 70 -33.34 2.74 -40.35
C PRO A 70 -33.67 1.44 -39.59
N LYS A 71 -34.95 1.26 -39.21
CA LYS A 71 -35.42 0.05 -38.52
C LYS A 71 -35.97 -0.98 -39.51
N PRO A 72 -35.65 -2.28 -39.38
CA PRO A 72 -36.35 -3.34 -40.11
C PRO A 72 -37.80 -3.51 -39.57
N PRO A 73 -38.78 -3.86 -40.42
CA PRO A 73 -40.18 -4.01 -40.03
C PRO A 73 -40.48 -5.35 -39.33
N ARG A 74 -41.48 -5.35 -38.45
CA ARG A 74 -42.10 -6.56 -37.87
C ARG A 74 -43.49 -6.78 -38.47
N ARG A 75 -43.85 -8.04 -38.77
CA ARG A 75 -45.23 -8.53 -38.95
C ARG A 75 -45.43 -9.90 -38.27
N SER A 76 -46.66 -10.38 -38.23
CA SER A 76 -47.20 -11.26 -37.16
C SER A 76 -47.77 -12.61 -37.62
N ARG A 77 -48.04 -13.50 -36.65
CA ARG A 77 -48.62 -14.86 -36.81
C ARG A 77 -50.04 -14.88 -37.39
N HIS A 78 -50.35 -15.90 -38.21
CA HIS A 78 -51.43 -16.93 -38.14
C HIS A 78 -51.57 -17.60 -39.53
N GLN A 79 -52.34 -18.68 -39.77
CA GLN A 79 -52.35 -20.03 -39.17
C GLN A 79 -53.33 -20.91 -40.00
N SER A 80 -52.88 -22.05 -40.54
CA SER A 80 -53.76 -23.11 -41.10
C SER A 80 -52.99 -24.41 -41.39
N ASP A 81 -53.72 -25.52 -41.53
CA ASP A 81 -53.22 -26.90 -41.54
C ASP A 81 -53.45 -27.65 -42.88
N THR A 82 -52.92 -28.88 -42.99
CA THR A 82 -53.25 -29.95 -43.99
C THR A 82 -52.88 -29.69 -45.47
N GLU A 83 -52.72 -30.69 -46.36
CA GLU A 83 -53.08 -32.12 -46.31
C GLU A 83 -52.05 -33.09 -46.97
N GLN A 84 -52.50 -34.24 -47.50
CA GLN A 84 -51.79 -35.48 -47.90
C GLN A 84 -51.05 -35.36 -49.28
N GLU A 85 -50.31 -36.34 -49.86
CA GLU A 85 -50.39 -37.82 -49.83
C GLU A 85 -49.05 -38.55 -50.16
N SER A 86 -49.09 -39.84 -50.54
CA SER A 86 -47.97 -40.81 -50.64
C SER A 86 -47.76 -41.30 -52.10
N PRO A 87 -46.64 -41.99 -52.49
CA PRO A 87 -46.52 -43.45 -52.25
C PRO A 87 -45.07 -44.03 -52.16
N ARG A 88 -44.95 -45.37 -52.21
CA ARG A 88 -43.74 -46.21 -51.94
C ARG A 88 -43.09 -46.81 -53.22
N PRO A 89 -41.96 -47.54 -53.09
CA PRO A 89 -42.04 -49.02 -53.18
C PRO A 89 -41.28 -49.80 -52.07
N ARG A 90 -41.15 -51.13 -52.18
CA ARG A 90 -40.71 -52.09 -51.13
C ARG A 90 -39.74 -53.19 -51.65
N LYS A 91 -38.82 -53.67 -50.80
CA LYS A 91 -38.48 -55.10 -50.46
C LYS A 91 -36.99 -55.24 -50.04
N ALA A 92 -36.52 -56.22 -49.23
CA ALA A 92 -37.12 -57.03 -48.14
C ALA A 92 -36.08 -58.00 -47.51
N ARG A 93 -36.11 -58.22 -46.16
CA ARG A 93 -35.68 -59.45 -45.39
C ARG A 93 -34.19 -59.90 -45.54
N GLN A 94 -33.54 -60.76 -44.74
CA GLN A 94 -33.68 -61.43 -43.41
C GLN A 94 -32.28 -62.07 -43.08
N SER A 95 -31.94 -62.65 -41.90
CA SER A 95 -32.13 -62.36 -40.46
C SER A 95 -31.39 -63.42 -39.60
N ARG A 96 -31.28 -63.22 -38.26
CA ARG A 96 -30.64 -64.11 -37.23
C ARG A 96 -29.10 -64.15 -37.23
N ARG A 97 -28.40 -64.74 -36.24
CA ARG A 97 -28.46 -64.75 -34.73
C ARG A 97 -27.32 -65.69 -34.24
N ASN A 98 -26.72 -65.42 -33.06
CA ASN A 98 -25.76 -66.30 -32.33
C ASN A 98 -24.39 -66.56 -33.03
N SER A 99 -23.29 -66.95 -32.36
CA SER A 99 -22.82 -66.79 -30.95
C SER A 99 -21.39 -67.36 -30.81
N THR A 100 -20.63 -66.96 -29.76
CA THR A 100 -19.48 -67.69 -29.14
C THR A 100 -18.25 -68.01 -30.05
N THR A 101 -16.99 -68.16 -29.61
CA THR A 101 -16.32 -68.40 -28.30
C THR A 101 -14.95 -67.67 -28.21
N ASP A 102 -14.48 -67.45 -26.97
CA ASP A 102 -13.12 -67.60 -26.39
C ASP A 102 -11.83 -67.58 -27.26
N GLY A 103 -10.76 -66.97 -26.72
CA GLY A 103 -9.38 -67.21 -27.17
C GLY A 103 -8.35 -66.17 -26.68
N SER A 104 -7.48 -66.53 -25.73
CA SER A 104 -6.36 -65.68 -25.24
C SER A 104 -5.04 -65.97 -25.98
N GLY A 105 -4.21 -64.95 -26.26
CA GLY A 105 -2.99 -65.15 -27.06
C GLY A 105 -2.00 -63.96 -27.14
N SER A 106 -0.99 -63.99 -26.26
CA SER A 106 0.28 -63.24 -26.23
C SER A 106 0.82 -62.52 -27.51
N ARG A 107 1.17 -61.23 -27.33
CA ARG A 107 2.37 -60.49 -27.83
C ARG A 107 2.91 -60.77 -29.26
N SER A 108 3.01 -59.72 -30.11
CA SER A 108 4.28 -58.94 -30.27
C SER A 108 4.27 -57.85 -31.37
N ARG A 109 5.02 -56.76 -31.11
CA ARG A 109 5.64 -55.71 -31.95
C ARG A 109 5.23 -55.41 -33.42
N GLU A 110 5.01 -54.11 -33.64
CA GLU A 110 5.58 -53.24 -34.70
C GLU A 110 5.36 -53.55 -36.20
N SER A 111 4.50 -52.76 -36.84
CA SER A 111 4.83 -52.05 -38.09
C SER A 111 3.96 -50.80 -38.25
N GLY A 112 4.57 -49.61 -38.40
CA GLY A 112 3.83 -48.36 -38.59
C GLY A 112 3.46 -48.10 -40.06
N ALA A 113 2.28 -47.50 -40.28
CA ALA A 113 1.92 -46.88 -41.54
C ALA A 113 1.43 -45.44 -41.25
N PRO A 114 1.97 -44.40 -41.89
CA PRO A 114 1.54 -43.03 -41.64
C PRO A 114 0.11 -42.80 -42.15
N LEU A 115 -0.72 -42.14 -41.34
CA LEU A 115 -2.04 -41.69 -41.78
C LEU A 115 -1.88 -40.65 -42.92
N SER A 116 -2.73 -40.77 -43.94
CA SER A 116 -2.69 -39.84 -45.07
C SER A 116 -3.10 -38.42 -44.66
N LEU A 117 -2.62 -37.41 -45.38
CA LEU A 117 -2.96 -36.00 -45.12
C LEU A 117 -4.48 -35.75 -45.17
N ASP A 118 -5.23 -36.47 -46.02
CA ASP A 118 -6.70 -36.43 -46.06
C ASP A 118 -7.39 -37.04 -44.81
N ALA A 119 -6.72 -37.93 -44.08
CA ALA A 119 -7.21 -38.46 -42.82
C ALA A 119 -6.98 -37.46 -41.68
N LEU A 120 -5.81 -36.83 -41.62
CA LEU A 120 -5.50 -35.74 -40.68
C LEU A 120 -6.43 -34.53 -40.90
N ALA A 121 -6.58 -34.08 -42.15
CA ALA A 121 -7.49 -32.99 -42.52
C ALA A 121 -8.97 -33.29 -42.24
N LYS A 122 -9.36 -34.57 -42.09
CA LYS A 122 -10.70 -34.96 -41.61
C LYS A 122 -10.78 -35.02 -40.08
N LEU A 123 -9.71 -35.37 -39.39
CA LEU A 123 -9.67 -35.38 -37.92
C LEU A 123 -9.77 -33.94 -37.38
N ASP A 124 -8.94 -33.02 -37.89
CA ASP A 124 -8.97 -31.61 -37.49
C ASP A 124 -10.32 -30.96 -37.80
N LYS A 125 -10.92 -31.25 -38.96
CA LYS A 125 -12.24 -30.72 -39.35
C LYS A 125 -13.40 -31.32 -38.54
N THR A 126 -13.14 -32.37 -37.77
CA THR A 126 -14.08 -32.97 -36.80
C THR A 126 -13.85 -32.39 -35.40
N ASN A 127 -12.59 -32.22 -35.00
CA ASN A 127 -12.19 -31.64 -33.70
C ASN A 127 -12.49 -30.13 -33.63
N ALA A 128 -12.20 -29.37 -34.69
CA ALA A 128 -12.55 -27.94 -34.82
C ALA A 128 -14.07 -27.69 -34.85
N LYS A 129 -14.89 -28.73 -34.97
CA LYS A 129 -16.35 -28.66 -34.80
C LYS A 129 -16.85 -29.01 -33.39
N LYS A 130 -15.94 -29.36 -32.47
CA LYS A 130 -16.18 -29.52 -31.02
C LYS A 130 -15.53 -28.43 -30.15
N ALA A 131 -14.71 -27.55 -30.73
CA ALA A 131 -14.22 -26.34 -30.07
C ALA A 131 -15.37 -25.33 -29.89
N GLY A 132 -16.23 -25.55 -28.89
CA GLY A 132 -17.52 -24.87 -28.74
C GLY A 132 -18.03 -24.75 -27.30
N GLY A 133 -17.12 -24.69 -26.32
CA GLY A 133 -17.43 -24.43 -24.90
C GLY A 133 -17.48 -25.68 -24.02
N TRP A 134 -16.71 -25.62 -22.93
CA TRP A 134 -16.87 -26.29 -21.63
C TRP A 134 -17.58 -27.66 -21.55
N GLY A 135 -16.80 -28.70 -21.23
CA GLY A 135 -17.27 -29.80 -20.37
C GLY A 135 -17.12 -31.21 -20.93
N SER A 136 -16.21 -32.00 -20.34
CA SER A 136 -16.32 -33.46 -20.25
C SER A 136 -15.38 -34.01 -19.18
N TYR A 137 -15.82 -33.95 -17.91
CA TYR A 137 -15.73 -35.12 -17.04
C TYR A 137 -17.13 -35.75 -17.07
N ASP A 138 -17.21 -37.08 -17.13
CA ASP A 138 -18.45 -37.79 -17.45
C ASP A 138 -19.33 -37.97 -16.20
N TYR A 139 -20.02 -36.89 -15.82
CA TYR A 139 -20.99 -36.85 -14.72
C TYR A 139 -22.42 -37.05 -15.22
N ASP A 140 -23.25 -37.71 -14.40
CA ASP A 140 -24.67 -37.97 -14.68
C ASP A 140 -25.42 -36.68 -15.07
N GLU A 141 -26.19 -36.73 -16.16
CA GLU A 141 -26.97 -35.61 -16.67
C GLU A 141 -28.00 -35.09 -15.66
N ASP A 142 -28.51 -35.94 -14.76
CA ASP A 142 -29.40 -35.51 -13.67
C ASP A 142 -28.64 -34.89 -12.49
N TYR A 143 -27.39 -35.32 -12.22
CA TYR A 143 -26.48 -34.60 -11.31
C TYR A 143 -26.13 -33.21 -11.87
N LEU A 144 -25.81 -33.10 -13.17
CA LEU A 144 -25.54 -31.81 -13.82
C LEU A 144 -26.75 -30.87 -13.81
N LYS A 145 -27.98 -31.40 -13.87
CA LYS A 145 -29.21 -30.60 -13.65
C LYS A 145 -29.36 -30.16 -12.20
N GLU A 146 -29.00 -31.00 -11.23
CA GLU A 146 -29.05 -30.63 -9.82
C GLU A 146 -28.00 -29.57 -9.47
N VAL A 147 -26.75 -29.72 -9.96
CA VAL A 147 -25.67 -28.73 -9.81
C VAL A 147 -26.10 -27.38 -10.39
N ARG A 148 -26.54 -27.34 -11.67
CA ARG A 148 -27.05 -26.10 -12.31
C ARG A 148 -28.26 -25.48 -11.58
N LYS A 149 -29.04 -26.29 -10.86
CA LYS A 149 -30.17 -25.83 -10.02
C LYS A 149 -29.71 -25.30 -8.66
N LYS A 150 -28.67 -25.90 -8.06
CA LYS A 150 -27.99 -25.42 -6.84
C LYS A 150 -27.26 -24.11 -7.12
N GLU A 151 -26.42 -24.03 -8.14
CA GLU A 151 -25.76 -22.81 -8.63
C GLU A 151 -26.76 -21.66 -8.84
N LYS A 152 -27.86 -21.93 -9.55
CA LYS A 152 -28.92 -20.95 -9.83
C LYS A 152 -29.74 -20.53 -8.60
N ASN A 153 -29.64 -21.24 -7.49
CA ASN A 153 -30.20 -20.83 -6.21
C ASN A 153 -29.15 -20.06 -5.39
N LEU A 154 -27.92 -20.58 -5.27
CA LEU A 154 -26.78 -19.89 -4.65
C LEU A 154 -26.57 -18.49 -5.24
N GLU A 155 -26.66 -18.32 -6.56
CA GLU A 155 -26.54 -17.01 -7.22
C GLU A 155 -27.72 -16.07 -6.89
N LYS A 156 -28.94 -16.60 -6.72
CA LYS A 156 -30.08 -15.78 -6.25
C LYS A 156 -29.88 -15.36 -4.80
N ASP A 157 -29.39 -16.26 -3.95
CA ASP A 157 -29.20 -16.01 -2.53
C ASP A 157 -28.01 -15.06 -2.33
N ARG A 158 -26.95 -15.15 -3.14
CA ARG A 158 -25.86 -14.16 -3.26
C ARG A 158 -26.40 -12.78 -3.66
N VAL A 159 -27.16 -12.70 -4.76
CA VAL A 159 -27.77 -11.43 -5.22
C VAL A 159 -28.82 -10.89 -4.22
N LYS A 160 -29.46 -11.75 -3.42
CA LYS A 160 -30.33 -11.35 -2.31
C LYS A 160 -29.49 -10.77 -1.15
N HIS A 161 -28.43 -11.45 -0.75
CA HIS A 161 -27.52 -11.02 0.32
C HIS A 161 -26.86 -9.68 -0.03
N GLU A 162 -26.34 -9.51 -1.25
CA GLU A 162 -25.83 -8.23 -1.77
C GLU A 162 -26.88 -7.10 -1.68
N ARG A 163 -28.17 -7.40 -1.89
CA ARG A 163 -29.27 -6.43 -1.80
C ARG A 163 -29.72 -6.16 -0.36
N GLU A 164 -29.38 -7.01 0.58
CA GLU A 164 -29.69 -6.85 2.01
C GLU A 164 -28.54 -6.11 2.70
N GLU A 165 -27.28 -6.45 2.42
CA GLU A 165 -26.11 -5.67 2.83
C GLU A 165 -26.15 -4.24 2.24
N ARG A 166 -26.43 -4.05 0.93
CA ARG A 166 -26.60 -2.68 0.35
C ARG A 166 -27.77 -1.87 0.92
N LYS A 167 -28.67 -2.47 1.72
CA LYS A 167 -29.69 -1.75 2.51
C LYS A 167 -29.20 -1.45 3.92
N LYS A 168 -28.44 -2.35 4.52
CA LYS A 168 -27.80 -2.22 5.83
C LYS A 168 -26.70 -1.15 5.80
N GLU A 169 -25.79 -1.20 4.82
CA GLU A 169 -24.79 -0.16 4.54
C GLU A 169 -25.42 1.24 4.54
N LYS A 170 -26.55 1.42 3.84
CA LYS A 170 -27.25 2.70 3.74
C LYS A 170 -27.94 3.14 5.04
N ARG A 171 -28.41 2.19 5.86
CA ARG A 171 -28.93 2.49 7.21
C ARG A 171 -27.80 2.91 8.12
N GLU A 172 -26.68 2.19 8.11
CA GLU A 172 -25.48 2.54 8.88
C GLU A 172 -24.87 3.86 8.41
N GLU A 173 -24.86 4.17 7.11
CA GLU A 173 -24.41 5.47 6.58
C GLU A 173 -25.32 6.61 7.09
N GLU A 174 -26.64 6.41 7.09
CA GLU A 174 -27.59 7.40 7.60
C GLU A 174 -27.49 7.57 9.12
N GLU A 175 -27.29 6.49 9.87
CA GLU A 175 -27.06 6.51 11.32
C GLU A 175 -25.71 7.17 11.67
N ARG A 176 -24.63 6.85 10.95
CA ARG A 176 -23.33 7.53 11.08
C ARG A 176 -23.47 9.03 10.78
N ARG A 177 -24.24 9.42 9.76
CA ARG A 177 -24.48 10.85 9.46
C ARG A 177 -25.28 11.53 10.58
N ARG A 178 -26.33 10.88 11.11
CA ARG A 178 -27.10 11.39 12.27
C ARG A 178 -26.24 11.49 13.54
N ALA A 179 -25.31 10.56 13.76
CA ALA A 179 -24.35 10.62 14.86
C ALA A 179 -23.38 11.81 14.71
N VAL A 180 -22.80 12.01 13.52
CA VAL A 180 -21.94 13.16 13.22
C VAL A 180 -22.68 14.49 13.36
N GLU A 181 -23.94 14.58 12.90
CA GLU A 181 -24.80 15.75 13.11
C GLU A 181 -25.08 16.01 14.61
N SER A 182 -25.25 14.94 15.41
CA SER A 182 -25.44 15.01 16.87
C SER A 182 -24.17 15.46 17.61
N ASP A 183 -23.01 14.89 17.28
CA ASP A 183 -21.72 15.26 17.89
C ASP A 183 -21.30 16.68 17.52
N ALA A 184 -21.57 17.11 16.29
CA ALA A 184 -21.38 18.51 15.88
C ALA A 184 -22.23 19.47 16.73
N ALA A 185 -23.51 19.15 16.96
CA ALA A 185 -24.39 19.94 17.83
C ALA A 185 -23.90 19.93 19.29
N ALA A 186 -23.45 18.78 19.80
CA ALA A 186 -22.90 18.66 21.15
C ALA A 186 -21.58 19.43 21.33
N LEU A 187 -20.73 19.48 20.29
CA LEU A 187 -19.51 20.29 20.23
C LEU A 187 -19.84 21.80 20.18
N GLU A 188 -20.84 22.21 19.39
CA GLU A 188 -21.29 23.61 19.36
C GLU A 188 -21.88 24.04 20.72
N GLU A 189 -22.65 23.17 21.40
CA GLU A 189 -23.20 23.48 22.72
C GLU A 189 -22.12 23.57 23.80
N LYS A 190 -21.11 22.68 23.77
CA LYS A 190 -19.89 22.76 24.60
C LYS A 190 -19.09 24.04 24.31
N ALA A 191 -18.99 24.45 23.04
CA ALA A 191 -18.33 25.70 22.65
C ALA A 191 -19.12 26.94 23.12
N ARG A 192 -20.45 26.91 23.07
CA ARG A 192 -21.34 27.94 23.61
C ARG A 192 -21.16 28.09 25.12
N LYS A 193 -21.21 26.99 25.88
CA LYS A 193 -20.95 26.96 27.34
C LYS A 193 -19.58 27.54 27.67
N ARG A 194 -18.51 27.11 26.99
CA ARG A 194 -17.15 27.68 27.15
C ARG A 194 -17.04 29.17 26.83
N ARG A 195 -17.82 29.68 25.85
CA ARG A 195 -17.88 31.13 25.54
C ARG A 195 -18.59 31.89 26.65
N GLU A 196 -19.66 31.35 27.22
CA GLU A 196 -20.41 31.96 28.32
C GLU A 196 -19.62 31.95 29.64
N GLU A 197 -18.93 30.85 29.95
CA GLU A 197 -17.98 30.75 31.08
C GLU A 197 -16.86 31.79 30.96
N ARG A 198 -16.25 31.93 29.77
CA ARG A 198 -15.26 32.99 29.50
C ARG A 198 -15.83 34.40 29.66
N ARG A 199 -17.12 34.62 29.31
CA ARG A 199 -17.79 35.91 29.51
C ARG A 199 -17.97 36.19 31.00
N LYS A 200 -18.52 35.25 31.77
CA LYS A 200 -18.70 35.35 33.23
C LYS A 200 -17.37 35.53 33.97
N ALA A 201 -16.31 34.85 33.53
CA ALA A 201 -14.95 35.05 34.07
C ALA A 201 -14.37 36.43 33.73
N ALA A 202 -14.67 36.99 32.55
CA ALA A 202 -14.27 38.36 32.19
C ALA A 202 -15.09 39.43 32.93
N GLU A 203 -16.38 39.19 33.14
CA GLU A 203 -17.28 40.02 33.96
C GLU A 203 -16.82 40.02 35.43
N SER A 204 -16.53 38.85 36.00
CA SER A 204 -15.97 38.70 37.35
C SER A 204 -14.60 39.38 37.49
N LYS A 205 -13.68 39.20 36.52
CA LYS A 205 -12.39 39.92 36.52
C LYS A 205 -12.56 41.43 36.44
N ARG A 206 -13.52 41.93 35.65
CA ARG A 206 -13.83 43.37 35.59
C ARG A 206 -14.28 43.90 36.96
N ALA A 207 -15.28 43.26 37.57
CA ALA A 207 -15.76 43.63 38.90
C ALA A 207 -14.63 43.64 39.95
N HIS A 208 -13.75 42.64 39.91
CA HIS A 208 -12.62 42.58 40.84
C HIS A 208 -11.60 43.72 40.61
N THR A 209 -11.32 44.07 39.35
CA THR A 209 -10.48 45.24 39.02
C THR A 209 -11.16 46.59 39.26
N GLU A 210 -12.48 46.63 39.44
CA GLU A 210 -13.20 47.85 39.83
C GLU A 210 -13.15 48.04 41.36
N ASP A 211 -13.38 47.00 42.16
CA ASP A 211 -13.17 47.01 43.62
C ASP A 211 -11.69 47.32 43.99
N GLU A 212 -10.72 46.75 43.27
CA GLU A 212 -9.30 47.06 43.45
C GLU A 212 -8.96 48.52 43.09
N ARG A 213 -9.59 49.07 42.03
CA ARG A 213 -9.44 50.49 41.66
C ARG A 213 -10.11 51.43 42.66
N GLU A 214 -11.24 51.06 43.23
CA GLU A 214 -11.96 51.88 44.22
C GLU A 214 -11.18 51.98 45.54
N ARG A 215 -10.55 50.88 45.97
CA ARG A 215 -9.58 50.86 47.09
C ARG A 215 -8.30 51.64 46.79
N THR A 216 -7.81 51.61 45.55
CA THR A 216 -6.64 52.41 45.15
C THR A 216 -6.98 53.90 45.12
N ARG A 217 -8.19 54.26 44.70
CA ARG A 217 -8.68 55.64 44.59
C ARG A 217 -8.83 56.33 45.94
N THR A 218 -9.26 55.60 46.98
CA THR A 218 -9.41 56.14 48.34
C THR A 218 -8.07 56.49 49.02
N VAL A 219 -6.93 56.05 48.49
CA VAL A 219 -5.60 56.37 49.02
C VAL A 219 -4.94 57.57 48.31
N ILE A 220 -5.38 57.93 47.09
CA ILE A 220 -4.72 58.93 46.22
C ILE A 220 -5.69 60.05 45.78
N GLU A 221 -6.52 60.54 46.70
CA GLU A 221 -7.36 61.74 46.47
C GLU A 221 -7.28 62.75 47.64
N SER A 222 -6.10 62.86 48.26
CA SER A 222 -5.73 63.98 49.14
C SER A 222 -4.55 64.77 48.57
N LYS A 223 -4.71 66.10 48.44
CA LYS A 223 -3.77 67.07 47.83
C LYS A 223 -3.53 66.94 46.31
N THR A 224 -4.44 67.48 45.49
CA THR A 224 -4.24 68.70 44.66
C THR A 224 -5.36 68.86 43.65
N VAL A 225 -5.74 70.11 43.33
CA VAL A 225 -6.84 70.41 42.40
C VAL A 225 -6.29 70.67 41.00
N VAL A 226 -6.75 69.88 40.03
CA VAL A 226 -6.59 70.16 38.59
C VAL A 226 -7.99 70.24 37.98
N THR A 227 -8.22 71.25 37.13
CA THR A 227 -9.56 71.62 36.65
C THR A 227 -10.06 70.70 35.52
N GLU A 228 -11.39 70.59 35.37
CA GLU A 228 -12.02 69.60 34.47
C GLU A 228 -11.63 69.71 32.99
N LYS A 229 -11.08 70.85 32.55
CA LYS A 229 -10.77 71.13 31.14
C LYS A 229 -9.65 70.27 30.54
N GLU A 230 -8.90 69.52 31.35
CA GLU A 230 -7.94 68.52 30.85
C GLU A 230 -8.48 67.07 30.86
N ARG A 231 -9.59 66.77 31.56
CA ARG A 231 -10.11 65.39 31.69
C ARG A 231 -10.72 64.83 30.41
N GLU A 232 -11.25 65.66 29.52
CA GLU A 232 -11.80 65.21 28.22
C GLU A 232 -10.72 64.80 27.20
N LYS A 233 -9.52 65.40 27.27
CA LYS A 233 -8.51 65.28 26.20
C LYS A 233 -7.74 63.95 26.15
N ARG A 234 -8.15 62.95 26.95
CA ARG A 234 -7.59 61.59 26.99
C ARG A 234 -8.65 60.48 26.82
N ARG A 235 -9.84 60.79 26.31
CA ARG A 235 -10.88 59.80 25.94
C ARG A 235 -11.53 60.09 24.58
N SER A 236 -10.77 59.90 23.51
CA SER A 236 -11.34 59.64 22.17
C SER A 236 -10.78 58.33 21.61
N ALA A 237 -11.62 57.62 20.86
CA ALA A 237 -11.13 56.68 19.84
C ALA A 237 -10.90 57.46 18.54
N TYR A 238 -10.08 56.91 17.64
CA TYR A 238 -9.82 57.51 16.32
C TYR A 238 -11.10 57.94 15.61
N THR A 239 -11.15 59.20 15.17
CA THR A 239 -12.28 59.74 14.41
C THR A 239 -12.41 59.03 13.06
N ASP A 240 -13.58 59.16 12.42
CA ASP A 240 -13.74 58.61 11.08
C ASP A 240 -12.88 59.34 10.03
N ASP A 241 -12.50 60.61 10.26
CA ASP A 241 -11.53 61.33 9.42
C ASP A 241 -10.12 60.73 9.50
N GLU A 242 -9.63 60.40 10.70
CA GLU A 242 -8.34 59.69 10.85
C GLU A 242 -8.39 58.30 10.21
N ARG A 243 -9.56 57.66 10.23
CA ARG A 243 -9.82 56.34 9.63
C ARG A 243 -9.85 56.41 8.09
N GLU A 244 -10.45 57.47 7.56
CA GLU A 244 -10.50 57.83 6.15
C GLU A 244 -9.11 58.22 5.62
N GLU A 245 -8.32 59.00 6.37
CA GLU A 245 -6.95 59.35 5.98
C GLU A 245 -6.05 58.12 5.90
N ARG A 246 -6.13 57.23 6.90
CA ARG A 246 -5.40 55.95 6.90
C ARG A 246 -5.80 55.03 5.74
N ARG A 247 -7.05 55.15 5.27
CA ARG A 247 -7.57 54.45 4.08
C ARG A 247 -6.96 55.02 2.79
N ARG A 248 -6.90 56.35 2.65
CA ARG A 248 -6.26 57.04 1.51
C ARG A 248 -4.76 56.72 1.43
N ARG A 249 -4.04 56.70 2.56
CA ARG A 249 -2.64 56.26 2.64
C ARG A 249 -2.43 54.79 2.22
N HIS A 250 -3.44 53.94 2.31
CA HIS A 250 -3.37 52.53 1.90
C HIS A 250 -3.83 52.31 0.44
N GLU A 251 -4.74 53.11 -0.10
CA GLU A 251 -5.11 53.07 -1.53
C GLU A 251 -4.01 53.71 -2.41
N ALA A 252 -3.27 54.69 -1.91
CA ALA A 252 -2.12 55.31 -2.60
C ALA A 252 -0.91 54.38 -2.85
N LYS A 253 -0.98 53.11 -2.46
CA LYS A 253 0.04 52.07 -2.75
C LYS A 253 -0.24 51.26 -4.03
N TYR A 254 -1.35 51.50 -4.71
CA TYR A 254 -1.80 50.75 -5.88
C TYR A 254 -2.03 51.71 -7.05
N THR A 255 -1.88 51.23 -8.28
CA THR A 255 -2.28 52.00 -9.46
C THR A 255 -3.80 52.17 -9.52
N PRO A 256 -4.34 53.21 -10.21
CA PRO A 256 -5.78 53.43 -10.28
C PRO A 256 -6.59 52.22 -10.77
N SER A 257 -6.05 51.46 -11.73
CA SER A 257 -6.66 50.23 -12.26
C SER A 257 -6.72 49.10 -11.23
N GLU A 258 -5.65 48.84 -10.47
CA GLU A 258 -5.65 47.82 -9.41
C GLU A 258 -6.61 48.19 -8.25
N ALA A 259 -6.72 49.48 -7.94
CA ALA A 259 -7.67 49.98 -6.95
C ALA A 259 -9.12 49.83 -7.42
N GLU A 260 -9.40 50.05 -8.71
CA GLU A 260 -10.72 49.88 -9.31
C GLU A 260 -11.11 48.41 -9.44
N GLU A 261 -10.23 47.54 -9.93
CA GLU A 261 -10.44 46.08 -10.00
C GLU A 261 -10.77 45.49 -8.62
N ARG A 262 -10.05 45.90 -7.57
CA ARG A 262 -10.34 45.49 -6.18
C ARG A 262 -11.66 46.02 -5.64
N ARG A 263 -12.15 47.17 -6.13
CA ARG A 263 -13.49 47.70 -5.80
C ARG A 263 -14.57 46.91 -6.53
N GLU A 264 -14.32 46.51 -7.78
CA GLU A 264 -15.25 45.75 -8.61
C GLU A 264 -15.41 44.30 -8.12
N ARG A 265 -14.32 43.60 -7.83
CA ARG A 265 -14.34 42.25 -7.21
C ARG A 265 -15.15 42.23 -5.90
N ARG A 266 -15.09 43.30 -5.10
CA ARG A 266 -15.87 43.47 -3.87
C ARG A 266 -17.35 43.81 -4.09
N ARG A 267 -17.71 44.43 -5.23
CA ARG A 267 -19.10 44.59 -5.67
C ARG A 267 -19.69 43.24 -6.08
N GLN A 268 -18.94 42.46 -6.87
CA GLN A 268 -19.32 41.11 -7.31
C GLN A 268 -19.51 40.15 -6.11
N GLU A 269 -18.59 40.11 -5.14
CA GLU A 269 -18.75 39.32 -3.91
C GLU A 269 -20.03 39.70 -3.12
N LYS A 270 -20.39 40.99 -3.09
CA LYS A 270 -21.63 41.47 -2.45
C LYS A 270 -22.88 41.11 -3.26
N GLN A 271 -22.84 41.22 -4.59
CA GLN A 271 -23.96 40.83 -5.46
C GLN A 271 -24.24 39.32 -5.34
N HIS A 272 -23.21 38.48 -5.47
CA HIS A 272 -23.35 37.02 -5.34
C HIS A 272 -23.90 36.61 -3.96
N ARG A 273 -23.42 37.22 -2.86
CA ARG A 273 -23.99 37.02 -1.51
C ARG A 273 -25.43 37.52 -1.36
N THR A 274 -25.89 38.43 -2.21
CA THR A 274 -27.26 38.98 -2.19
C THR A 274 -28.21 38.16 -3.05
N GLU A 275 -27.78 37.64 -4.21
CA GLU A 275 -28.54 36.69 -5.02
C GLU A 275 -28.76 35.36 -4.29
N MET A 276 -27.71 34.81 -3.68
CA MET A 276 -27.79 33.63 -2.79
C MET A 276 -28.84 33.79 -1.69
N LYS A 277 -29.07 35.03 -1.20
CA LYS A 277 -30.10 35.32 -0.19
C LYS A 277 -31.49 35.62 -0.75
N LYS A 278 -31.64 35.83 -2.07
CA LYS A 278 -32.93 36.07 -2.74
C LYS A 278 -33.56 34.82 -3.34
N ARG A 279 -32.80 33.74 -3.56
CA ARG A 279 -33.34 32.43 -4.01
C ARG A 279 -33.95 31.59 -2.86
N ARG A 280 -34.83 32.19 -2.07
CA ARG A 280 -35.73 31.48 -1.12
C ARG A 280 -37.12 32.12 -1.16
N VAL A 281 -38.00 31.54 -1.97
CA VAL A 281 -39.44 31.82 -2.01
C VAL A 281 -40.17 30.49 -1.96
N ILE A 282 -41.36 30.50 -1.34
CA ILE A 282 -42.18 29.32 -1.04
C ILE A 282 -43.24 29.16 -2.13
N SER A 283 -43.49 27.92 -2.55
CA SER A 283 -44.81 27.52 -3.04
C SER A 283 -45.08 26.05 -2.70
N GLY A 284 -46.31 25.78 -2.26
CA GLY A 284 -46.96 24.49 -2.36
C GLY A 284 -48.30 24.70 -3.07
N PRO A 285 -48.91 23.62 -3.57
CA PRO A 285 -50.33 23.42 -3.26
C PRO A 285 -50.63 22.00 -2.77
N LEU A 286 -51.87 21.81 -2.35
CA LEU A 286 -52.44 20.56 -1.83
C LEU A 286 -53.29 19.85 -2.90
N ALA A 287 -53.81 18.67 -2.52
CA ALA A 287 -54.92 17.90 -3.13
C ALA A 287 -54.58 16.89 -4.25
N GLU A 288 -55.45 15.85 -4.31
CA GLU A 288 -55.44 14.66 -5.19
C GLU A 288 -54.21 13.75 -5.00
N GLU A 289 -54.28 12.51 -4.49
CA GLU A 289 -55.38 11.57 -4.11
C GLU A 289 -55.25 11.26 -2.58
N GLY A 290 -56.22 10.79 -1.76
CA GLY A 290 -57.53 10.16 -1.98
C GLY A 290 -57.42 8.64 -2.04
N GLY A 291 -57.78 7.80 -1.06
CA GLY A 291 -58.36 7.94 0.30
C GLY A 291 -58.36 6.54 0.97
N ILE A 292 -59.21 6.27 1.99
CA ILE A 292 -59.24 5.03 2.82
C ILE A 292 -58.04 5.02 3.80
N ASP A 293 -58.15 5.35 5.09
CA ASP A 293 -59.13 5.03 6.16
C ASP A 293 -58.93 3.63 6.79
N ASP A 294 -58.37 3.60 8.01
CA ASP A 294 -58.83 2.76 9.13
C ASP A 294 -58.17 3.24 10.45
N ASP A 295 -58.99 3.54 11.47
CA ASP A 295 -58.61 4.32 12.67
C ASP A 295 -58.29 3.46 13.91
N GLU A 296 -57.15 2.78 13.97
CA GLU A 296 -56.70 2.07 15.20
C GLU A 296 -55.40 2.60 15.85
N GLU A 297 -54.52 3.34 15.16
CA GLU A 297 -53.31 3.91 15.80
C GLU A 297 -53.50 5.36 16.33
N TYR A 298 -54.61 6.02 15.97
CA TYR A 298 -54.84 7.43 16.34
C TYR A 298 -55.22 7.65 17.81
N GLN A 299 -55.69 6.63 18.53
CA GLN A 299 -55.90 6.71 19.98
C GLN A 299 -54.59 6.47 20.77
N TYR A 300 -53.75 5.51 20.35
CA TYR A 300 -52.51 5.18 21.08
C TYR A 300 -51.52 6.36 21.11
N MET A 301 -51.50 7.17 20.06
CA MET A 301 -50.58 8.32 19.93
C MET A 301 -51.05 9.61 20.62
N MET A 302 -52.29 9.68 21.12
CA MET A 302 -52.80 10.88 21.81
C MET A 302 -52.63 10.86 23.34
N GLU A 303 -52.54 9.70 23.99
CA GLU A 303 -52.45 9.62 25.46
C GLU A 303 -51.05 9.86 26.04
N LYS A 304 -50.01 10.02 25.20
CA LYS A 304 -48.63 10.34 25.63
C LYS A 304 -48.13 11.74 25.28
N ARG A 305 -49.04 12.71 25.17
CA ARG A 305 -48.69 14.15 25.14
C ARG A 305 -48.65 14.80 26.54
N GLY A 306 -48.03 14.11 27.50
CA GLY A 306 -47.80 14.56 28.88
C GLY A 306 -46.33 14.47 29.27
N GLY A 307 -45.75 15.57 29.78
CA GLY A 307 -44.32 15.69 30.05
C GLY A 307 -43.87 14.95 31.31
N GLY A 308 -43.53 13.66 31.20
CA GLY A 308 -42.99 12.83 32.28
C GLY A 308 -41.54 13.18 32.67
N GLY A 309 -41.33 14.33 33.31
CA GLY A 309 -40.04 14.67 33.91
C GLY A 309 -39.75 13.82 35.16
N SER A 310 -38.65 13.07 35.15
CA SER A 310 -38.13 12.39 36.35
C SER A 310 -36.97 13.19 36.98
N ALA A 311 -36.94 13.22 38.31
CA ALA A 311 -36.19 14.20 39.08
C ALA A 311 -34.66 13.96 39.14
N PRO A 312 -33.84 15.01 39.39
CA PRO A 312 -32.43 14.83 39.73
C PRO A 312 -32.28 14.08 41.06
N THR A 313 -31.33 13.14 41.13
CA THR A 313 -31.00 12.42 42.36
C THR A 313 -30.34 13.34 43.39
N VAL A 314 -31.08 13.74 44.41
CA VAL A 314 -30.53 14.45 45.57
C VAL A 314 -29.80 13.44 46.47
N TYR A 315 -28.47 13.47 46.43
CA TYR A 315 -27.64 12.74 47.40
C TYR A 315 -27.82 13.34 48.79
N THR A 316 -27.95 12.51 49.82
CA THR A 316 -28.00 13.00 51.21
C THR A 316 -26.62 13.44 51.70
N GLU A 317 -26.57 14.28 52.74
CA GLU A 317 -25.29 14.75 53.28
C GLU A 317 -24.42 13.60 53.82
N GLU A 318 -25.04 12.52 54.30
CA GLU A 318 -24.36 11.31 54.77
C GLU A 318 -23.64 10.55 53.64
N GLU A 319 -24.25 10.43 52.45
CA GLU A 319 -23.62 9.80 51.28
C GLU A 319 -22.39 10.60 50.79
N LEU A 320 -22.50 11.94 50.81
CA LEU A 320 -21.41 12.84 50.48
C LEU A 320 -20.27 12.75 51.51
N ALA A 321 -20.59 12.60 52.81
CA ALA A 321 -19.61 12.35 53.86
C ALA A 321 -18.90 10.98 53.67
N ALA A 322 -19.64 9.92 53.35
CA ALA A 322 -19.10 8.59 53.08
C ALA A 322 -18.13 8.60 51.88
N ARG A 323 -18.51 9.25 50.76
CA ARG A 323 -17.65 9.39 49.57
C ARG A 323 -16.38 10.21 49.86
N LYS A 324 -16.45 11.27 50.67
CA LYS A 324 -15.26 12.01 51.17
C LYS A 324 -14.34 11.12 52.01
N LYS A 325 -14.89 10.29 52.92
CA LYS A 325 -14.14 9.35 53.76
C LYS A 325 -13.43 8.27 52.91
N LYS A 326 -14.08 7.74 51.87
CA LYS A 326 -13.49 6.79 50.92
C LYS A 326 -12.33 7.40 50.11
N ARG A 327 -12.51 8.61 49.55
CA ARG A 327 -11.42 9.32 48.84
C ARG A 327 -10.22 9.62 49.75
N LYS A 328 -10.45 10.05 51.01
CA LYS A 328 -9.34 10.33 51.94
C LYS A 328 -8.51 9.08 52.26
N ARG A 329 -9.14 7.90 52.40
CA ARG A 329 -8.44 6.61 52.57
C ARG A 329 -7.61 6.22 51.34
N ILE A 330 -8.13 6.42 50.12
CA ILE A 330 -7.40 6.13 48.88
C ILE A 330 -6.15 7.01 48.75
N ILE A 331 -6.28 8.32 49.03
CA ILE A 331 -5.14 9.26 48.99
C ILE A 331 -4.07 8.89 50.02
N ILE A 332 -4.46 8.51 51.25
CA ILE A 332 -3.53 8.03 52.27
C ILE A 332 -2.80 6.75 51.82
N GLY A 333 -3.50 5.81 51.17
CA GLY A 333 -2.89 4.61 50.59
C GLY A 333 -1.83 4.92 49.53
N ILE A 334 -2.14 5.84 48.60
CA ILE A 334 -1.20 6.27 47.55
C ILE A 334 0.04 6.96 48.16
N VAL A 335 -0.15 7.86 49.13
CA VAL A 335 0.98 8.52 49.82
C VAL A 335 1.83 7.50 50.59
N SER A 336 1.21 6.52 51.25
CA SER A 336 1.94 5.45 51.96
C SER A 336 2.75 4.57 51.01
N ALA A 337 2.20 4.24 49.84
CA ALA A 337 2.91 3.47 48.80
C ALA A 337 4.11 4.24 48.21
N LEU A 338 3.96 5.54 47.97
CA LEU A 338 5.05 6.40 47.50
C LEU A 338 6.18 6.54 48.54
N ILE A 339 5.84 6.63 49.84
CA ILE A 339 6.83 6.63 50.93
C ILE A 339 7.55 5.27 51.02
N LEU A 340 6.83 4.16 50.86
CA LEU A 340 7.43 2.82 50.79
C LEU A 340 8.42 2.67 49.63
N LEU A 341 8.05 3.12 48.42
CA LEU A 341 8.95 3.12 47.27
C LEU A 341 10.19 4.00 47.50
N ALA A 342 10.02 5.18 48.10
CA ALA A 342 11.12 6.07 48.45
C ALA A 342 12.09 5.50 49.51
N ILE A 343 11.67 4.50 50.28
CA ILE A 343 12.52 3.77 51.25
C ILE A 343 13.16 2.52 50.61
N ILE A 344 12.44 1.82 49.73
CA ILE A 344 12.92 0.61 49.06
C ILE A 344 14.03 0.92 48.04
N ILE A 345 13.89 2.00 47.26
CA ILE A 345 14.84 2.34 46.18
C ILE A 345 16.28 2.56 46.71
N PRO A 346 16.53 3.37 47.77
CA PRO A 346 17.86 3.50 48.35
C PRO A 346 18.44 2.18 48.89
N VAL A 347 17.61 1.31 49.47
CA VAL A 347 18.04 0.02 50.03
C VAL A 347 18.46 -0.94 48.92
N ALA A 348 17.71 -1.01 47.82
CA ALA A 348 18.04 -1.86 46.67
C ALA A 348 19.39 -1.48 46.03
N VAL A 349 19.66 -0.19 45.86
CA VAL A 349 20.91 0.33 45.26
C VAL A 349 22.15 -0.02 46.09
N ILE A 350 22.02 -0.10 47.43
CA ILE A 350 23.14 -0.41 48.33
C ILE A 350 23.49 -1.91 48.34
N VAL A 351 22.54 -2.80 48.02
CA VAL A 351 22.75 -4.26 48.08
C VAL A 351 23.33 -4.84 46.78
N SER A 352 23.08 -4.23 45.61
CA SER A 352 23.37 -4.82 44.30
C SER A 352 24.86 -4.94 43.90
N ASN A 353 25.80 -4.56 44.79
CA ASN A 353 27.21 -4.36 44.43
C ASN A 353 28.18 -5.47 44.93
N LYS A 354 27.68 -6.70 45.14
CA LYS A 354 28.51 -7.88 45.50
C LYS A 354 27.95 -9.21 44.98
N SER A 355 28.41 -9.65 43.81
CA SER A 355 28.97 -11.01 43.60
C SER A 355 29.45 -11.19 42.16
N LYS A 356 30.47 -12.04 41.96
CA LYS A 356 30.88 -12.59 40.67
C LYS A 356 31.00 -14.11 40.84
N ASN A 357 30.43 -14.90 39.93
CA ASN A 357 31.11 -16.01 39.25
C ASN A 357 30.17 -16.81 38.33
N SER A 358 30.65 -17.05 37.12
CA SER A 358 30.31 -18.05 36.10
C SER A 358 29.44 -19.27 36.47
N THR A 359 28.43 -19.58 35.66
CA THR A 359 28.46 -20.71 34.69
C THR A 359 27.54 -20.40 33.46
N PRO A 360 27.30 -21.27 32.46
CA PRO A 360 27.15 -20.82 31.07
C PRO A 360 25.75 -20.31 30.72
N GLN A 361 25.67 -19.43 29.72
CA GLN A 361 24.43 -18.79 29.28
C GLN A 361 24.09 -19.21 27.85
N THR A 362 22.86 -19.69 27.63
CA THR A 362 22.29 -19.93 26.30
C THR A 362 22.06 -18.61 25.56
N SER A 363 22.33 -18.60 24.26
CA SER A 363 22.43 -17.37 23.45
C SER A 363 21.07 -16.81 23.02
N SER A 364 20.48 -15.95 23.83
CA SER A 364 19.50 -14.96 23.37
C SER A 364 20.23 -13.84 22.61
N ALA A 365 20.05 -13.78 21.29
CA ALA A 365 20.84 -12.90 20.42
C ALA A 365 20.35 -11.43 20.42
N SER A 366 20.64 -10.69 21.49
CA SER A 366 20.65 -9.23 21.48
C SER A 366 22.09 -8.71 21.44
N SER A 367 22.82 -9.06 20.37
CA SER A 367 24.17 -8.56 20.15
C SER A 367 24.12 -7.14 19.59
N THR A 368 24.23 -6.14 20.46
CA THR A 368 24.65 -4.79 20.04
C THR A 368 26.03 -4.91 19.40
N SER A 369 26.06 -4.90 18.07
CA SER A 369 27.29 -5.09 17.30
C SER A 369 28.13 -3.82 17.38
N GLU A 370 29.32 -3.89 17.99
CA GLU A 370 30.21 -2.75 18.06
C GLU A 370 30.57 -2.25 16.64
N PRO A 371 30.44 -0.94 16.37
CA PRO A 371 30.59 -0.37 15.03
C PRO A 371 32.02 -0.55 14.49
N LYS A 372 32.18 -1.20 13.34
CA LYS A 372 33.50 -1.50 12.79
C LYS A 372 34.00 -0.34 11.94
N THR A 373 34.91 0.44 12.52
CA THR A 373 35.42 1.68 11.91
C THR A 373 36.94 1.72 11.68
N SER A 374 37.64 0.60 11.90
CA SER A 374 39.12 0.51 11.83
C SER A 374 39.75 0.87 10.46
N ASN A 375 39.01 0.86 9.35
CA ASN A 375 39.49 1.36 8.06
C ASN A 375 39.52 2.90 7.96
N LEU A 376 39.07 3.63 9.00
CA LEU A 376 39.32 5.06 9.18
C LEU A 376 40.64 5.35 9.92
N ASP A 377 41.30 4.34 10.51
CA ASP A 377 42.50 4.54 11.32
C ASP A 377 43.66 5.12 10.49
N GLY A 378 44.15 6.28 10.91
CA GLY A 378 45.22 7.01 10.23
C GLY A 378 44.79 7.87 9.04
N LEU A 379 43.50 7.91 8.69
CA LEU A 379 42.97 8.84 7.70
C LEU A 379 42.70 10.23 8.30
N ASP A 380 42.96 11.29 7.53
CA ASP A 380 42.66 12.66 7.95
C ASP A 380 41.19 13.01 7.72
N ARG A 381 40.45 13.28 8.81
CA ARG A 381 39.04 13.72 8.73
C ARG A 381 38.85 15.03 7.98
N ASN A 382 39.89 15.88 7.89
CA ASN A 382 39.82 17.12 7.13
C ASN A 382 39.85 16.90 5.60
N SER A 383 40.01 15.65 5.12
CA SER A 383 39.83 15.29 3.71
C SER A 383 38.39 15.40 3.22
N VAL A 384 37.39 15.33 4.12
CA VAL A 384 35.98 15.55 3.80
C VAL A 384 35.70 17.07 3.83
N PRO A 385 35.23 17.68 2.73
CA PRO A 385 34.87 19.10 2.70
C PRO A 385 33.79 19.47 3.72
N THR A 386 33.88 20.67 4.31
CA THR A 386 32.98 21.12 5.39
C THR A 386 31.50 21.18 5.00
N ALA A 387 31.16 21.16 3.70
CA ALA A 387 29.78 21.07 3.22
C ALA A 387 29.18 19.66 3.35
N ASP A 388 30.01 18.63 3.39
CA ASP A 388 29.62 17.21 3.38
C ASP A 388 29.81 16.52 4.75
N GLN A 389 30.52 17.16 5.68
CA GLN A 389 30.76 16.67 7.04
C GLN A 389 29.45 16.42 7.81
N GLY A 390 29.31 15.24 8.42
CA GLY A 390 28.07 14.77 9.03
C GLY A 390 27.00 14.28 8.06
N GLY A 391 27.22 14.37 6.74
CA GLY A 391 26.31 13.91 5.69
C GLY A 391 26.69 12.56 5.10
N ILE A 392 25.94 12.09 4.09
CA ILE A 392 26.14 10.78 3.45
C ILE A 392 27.56 10.55 2.90
N LEU A 393 28.30 11.61 2.55
CA LEU A 393 29.68 11.50 2.04
C LEU A 393 30.77 11.58 3.14
N ASP A 394 30.42 11.79 4.41
CA ASP A 394 31.36 11.74 5.55
C ASP A 394 31.34 10.33 6.19
N PRO A 395 32.37 9.50 6.00
CA PRO A 395 32.40 8.16 6.59
C PRO A 395 32.62 8.18 8.11
N TRP A 396 33.07 9.30 8.70
CA TRP A 396 33.05 9.53 10.16
C TRP A 396 31.66 9.92 10.70
N SER A 397 30.61 9.88 9.85
CA SER A 397 29.21 10.02 10.23
C SER A 397 28.39 8.73 10.08
N TRP A 398 28.99 7.69 9.48
CA TRP A 398 28.37 6.38 9.32
C TRP A 398 28.51 5.57 10.62
N TRP A 399 27.61 4.61 10.82
CA TRP A 399 27.68 3.67 11.93
C TRP A 399 28.80 2.65 11.71
N ASP A 400 28.86 2.06 10.52
CA ASP A 400 29.80 1.00 10.17
C ASP A 400 30.48 1.32 8.83
N THR A 401 31.80 1.09 8.77
CA THR A 401 32.60 1.31 7.55
C THR A 401 33.25 0.03 7.03
N GLU A 402 32.93 -1.16 7.57
CA GLU A 402 33.53 -2.44 7.12
C GLU A 402 33.24 -2.72 5.63
N ASP A 403 34.27 -3.22 4.92
CA ASP A 403 34.29 -3.49 3.48
C ASP A 403 33.99 -2.28 2.55
N PHE A 404 33.77 -1.08 3.09
CA PHE A 404 33.57 0.14 2.30
C PHE A 404 34.88 0.83 1.92
N ASN A 405 34.90 1.43 0.72
CA ASN A 405 35.91 2.42 0.32
C ASN A 405 35.57 3.78 0.94
N VAL A 406 36.27 4.13 2.00
CA VAL A 406 36.11 5.39 2.77
C VAL A 406 36.85 6.60 2.16
N THR A 407 37.42 6.47 0.97
CA THR A 407 38.05 7.59 0.25
C THR A 407 36.97 8.56 -0.24
N TYR A 408 36.95 9.80 0.28
CA TYR A 408 35.94 10.80 -0.08
C TYR A 408 35.84 11.01 -1.60
N THR A 409 34.60 10.97 -2.11
CA THR A 409 34.23 11.41 -3.44
C THR A 409 32.79 11.93 -3.45
N ASN A 410 32.52 12.94 -4.27
CA ASN A 410 31.17 13.45 -4.56
C ASN A 410 30.67 13.07 -5.97
N GLU A 411 31.35 12.13 -6.63
CA GLU A 411 30.90 11.59 -7.90
C GLU A 411 29.57 10.85 -7.76
N THR A 412 28.71 10.99 -8.77
CA THR A 412 27.39 10.34 -8.83
C THR A 412 27.12 9.76 -10.21
N VAL A 413 26.31 8.71 -10.27
CA VAL A 413 25.75 8.15 -11.52
C VAL A 413 24.23 8.10 -11.34
N GLY A 414 23.45 8.58 -12.30
CA GLY A 414 22.00 8.82 -12.10
C GLY A 414 21.68 9.86 -10.99
N GLY A 415 22.68 10.59 -10.50
CA GLY A 415 22.54 11.40 -9.29
C GLY A 415 22.35 10.55 -8.02
N LEU A 416 22.93 9.36 -7.97
CA LEU A 416 23.15 8.53 -6.77
C LEU A 416 24.67 8.43 -6.50
N PRO A 417 25.11 8.51 -5.23
CA PRO A 417 26.55 8.57 -4.91
C PRO A 417 27.25 7.23 -5.13
N ILE A 418 28.52 7.31 -5.56
CA ILE A 418 29.43 6.13 -5.63
C ILE A 418 30.28 5.96 -4.36
N MET A 419 30.18 6.88 -3.39
CA MET A 419 30.90 6.84 -2.13
C MET A 419 30.68 5.50 -1.40
N GLY A 420 31.74 4.91 -0.86
CA GLY A 420 31.74 3.56 -0.29
C GLY A 420 32.09 2.45 -1.29
N LEU A 421 32.02 2.66 -2.62
CA LEU A 421 32.33 1.61 -3.60
C LEU A 421 33.84 1.40 -3.82
N ASN A 422 34.25 0.13 -3.83
CA ASN A 422 35.47 -0.30 -4.51
C ASN A 422 35.27 -0.20 -6.04
N SER A 423 36.23 0.36 -6.76
CA SER A 423 36.20 0.52 -8.23
C SER A 423 36.63 -0.74 -9.01
N THR A 424 37.23 -1.72 -8.33
CA THR A 424 37.64 -3.02 -8.87
C THR A 424 36.65 -4.12 -8.44
N TRP A 425 36.49 -5.15 -9.28
CA TRP A 425 35.60 -6.28 -9.01
C TRP A 425 36.07 -7.54 -9.77
N ASP A 426 35.63 -8.73 -9.32
CA ASP A 426 35.87 -10.01 -9.98
C ASP A 426 34.56 -10.80 -10.12
N ASP A 427 34.17 -11.12 -11.35
CA ASP A 427 32.97 -11.91 -11.67
C ASP A 427 33.30 -13.41 -11.91
N SER A 428 34.54 -13.85 -11.68
CA SER A 428 34.99 -15.23 -11.97
C SER A 428 34.47 -16.31 -10.99
N VAL A 429 33.75 -15.90 -9.95
CA VAL A 429 33.22 -16.76 -8.89
C VAL A 429 31.95 -17.49 -9.33
N GLN A 430 31.82 -18.75 -8.90
CA GLN A 430 30.71 -19.65 -9.16
C GLN A 430 29.94 -19.94 -7.86
N ALA A 431 28.60 -19.78 -7.84
CA ALA A 431 27.79 -20.08 -6.65
C ALA A 431 27.92 -21.56 -6.22
N ASN A 432 27.50 -22.47 -7.10
CA ASN A 432 27.53 -23.92 -6.90
C ASN A 432 27.95 -24.63 -8.22
N PRO A 433 28.32 -25.93 -8.20
CA PRO A 433 28.85 -26.63 -9.37
C PRO A 433 27.91 -26.69 -10.58
N SER A 434 26.59 -26.60 -10.37
CA SER A 434 25.54 -26.72 -11.39
C SER A 434 25.18 -25.38 -12.06
N VAL A 435 25.70 -24.26 -11.55
CA VAL A 435 25.36 -22.89 -11.97
C VAL A 435 26.58 -22.20 -12.57
N PRO A 436 26.48 -21.49 -13.71
CA PRO A 436 27.60 -20.78 -14.31
C PRO A 436 28.15 -19.64 -13.43
N LYS A 437 29.44 -19.32 -13.58
CA LYS A 437 30.10 -18.16 -12.95
C LYS A 437 29.39 -16.86 -13.31
N LEU A 438 29.58 -15.78 -12.55
CA LEU A 438 28.99 -14.48 -12.88
C LEU A 438 29.51 -13.93 -14.23
N SER A 439 30.75 -14.23 -14.61
CA SER A 439 31.32 -13.94 -15.93
C SER A 439 30.63 -14.63 -17.10
N ASP A 440 29.83 -15.67 -16.82
CA ASP A 440 29.31 -16.61 -17.79
C ASP A 440 27.77 -16.50 -17.83
N SER A 441 27.16 -16.73 -19.00
CA SER A 441 25.71 -16.56 -19.21
C SER A 441 24.89 -17.60 -18.44
N PHE A 442 23.94 -17.16 -17.63
CA PHE A 442 22.91 -18.02 -17.03
C PHE A 442 21.76 -18.24 -18.04
N ASP A 443 21.37 -19.50 -18.24
CA ASP A 443 20.37 -19.88 -19.24
C ASP A 443 18.95 -19.89 -18.63
N TYR A 444 18.43 -18.68 -18.38
CA TYR A 444 17.11 -18.46 -17.78
C TYR A 444 15.99 -19.16 -18.57
N GLY A 445 15.07 -19.78 -17.84
CA GLY A 445 14.01 -20.62 -18.42
C GLY A 445 14.46 -22.00 -18.89
N LYS A 446 15.75 -22.37 -18.73
CA LYS A 446 16.23 -23.76 -18.82
C LYS A 446 16.93 -24.21 -17.53
N THR A 447 17.68 -23.31 -16.90
CA THR A 447 18.17 -23.47 -15.53
C THR A 447 17.19 -22.74 -14.61
N PRO A 448 16.52 -23.42 -13.65
CA PRO A 448 15.64 -22.73 -12.73
C PRO A 448 16.43 -21.82 -11.78
N ILE A 449 15.83 -20.69 -11.43
CA ILE A 449 16.28 -19.80 -10.36
C ILE A 449 16.04 -20.51 -9.02
N ARG A 450 17.05 -20.56 -8.15
CA ARG A 450 16.90 -21.03 -6.76
C ARG A 450 17.41 -19.93 -5.83
N GLY A 451 16.51 -19.05 -5.44
CA GLY A 451 16.81 -17.80 -4.75
C GLY A 451 16.32 -17.72 -3.32
N VAL A 452 16.81 -16.71 -2.59
CA VAL A 452 16.20 -16.24 -1.33
C VAL A 452 16.00 -14.74 -1.36
N ASN A 453 15.03 -14.25 -0.60
CA ASN A 453 14.88 -12.83 -0.33
C ASN A 453 15.74 -12.41 0.88
N VAL A 454 16.15 -11.15 0.92
CA VAL A 454 16.65 -10.47 2.13
C VAL A 454 15.62 -9.45 2.64
N GLY A 455 14.37 -9.91 2.78
CA GLY A 455 13.25 -9.14 3.35
C GLY A 455 13.50 -8.73 4.81
N GLY A 456 12.81 -7.69 5.27
CA GLY A 456 13.07 -7.06 6.58
C GLY A 456 14.42 -6.34 6.74
N TRP A 457 15.32 -6.34 5.75
CA TRP A 457 16.65 -5.70 5.86
C TRP A 457 16.65 -4.23 5.48
N LEU A 458 16.43 -3.89 4.20
CA LEU A 458 16.48 -2.51 3.68
C LEU A 458 15.10 -1.82 3.63
N ASN A 459 14.12 -2.47 4.25
CA ASN A 459 12.70 -2.13 4.34
C ASN A 459 12.13 -3.00 5.48
N LEU A 460 11.58 -2.40 6.55
CA LEU A 460 11.19 -3.14 7.76
C LEU A 460 9.81 -3.78 7.70
N GLU A 461 9.70 -4.95 8.32
CA GLU A 461 8.48 -5.74 8.41
C GLU A 461 8.28 -6.30 9.82
N PRO A 462 7.13 -6.02 10.48
CA PRO A 462 6.92 -6.38 11.88
C PRO A 462 7.11 -7.87 12.22
N PHE A 463 6.83 -8.79 11.31
CA PHE A 463 6.95 -10.23 11.58
C PHE A 463 8.38 -10.77 11.38
N ILE A 464 9.18 -10.09 10.56
CA ILE A 464 10.59 -10.44 10.33
C ILE A 464 11.45 -9.90 11.46
N THR A 465 11.17 -8.66 11.89
CA THR A 465 11.91 -7.94 12.95
C THR A 465 10.98 -7.41 14.07
N PRO A 466 10.27 -8.28 14.82
CA PRO A 466 9.32 -7.87 15.86
C PRO A 466 9.92 -7.06 17.02
N SER A 467 11.24 -7.12 17.28
CA SER A 467 11.90 -6.35 18.35
C SER A 467 11.67 -4.83 18.27
N PHE A 468 11.53 -4.30 17.04
CA PHE A 468 11.24 -2.89 16.78
C PHE A 468 9.79 -2.50 17.13
N PHE A 469 8.88 -3.47 17.24
CA PHE A 469 7.43 -3.28 17.37
C PHE A 469 6.88 -3.74 18.72
N GLU A 470 7.40 -4.82 19.30
CA GLU A 470 6.94 -5.45 20.55
C GLU A 470 6.96 -4.50 21.78
N ASN A 471 7.80 -3.47 21.73
CA ASN A 471 7.95 -2.47 22.79
C ASN A 471 6.93 -1.32 22.69
N PHE A 472 6.06 -1.31 21.68
CA PHE A 472 4.99 -0.32 21.50
C PHE A 472 3.61 -0.93 21.78
N GLY A 473 2.77 -0.22 22.54
CA GLY A 473 1.38 -0.65 22.73
C GLY A 473 0.50 -0.24 21.54
N SER A 474 -0.67 -0.87 21.38
CA SER A 474 -1.64 -0.52 20.32
C SER A 474 -2.11 0.95 20.36
N LYS A 475 -1.85 1.67 21.45
CA LYS A 475 -2.12 3.11 21.63
C LYS A 475 -1.02 4.02 21.04
N ASP A 476 0.16 3.47 20.78
CA ASP A 476 1.29 4.19 20.20
C ASP A 476 1.20 4.30 18.67
N GLY A 477 0.42 3.41 18.04
CA GLY A 477 0.12 3.45 16.60
C GLY A 477 1.28 3.05 15.69
N VAL A 478 2.23 2.26 16.20
CA VAL A 478 3.40 1.79 15.44
C VAL A 478 3.08 0.44 14.80
N VAL A 479 2.97 0.40 13.46
CA VAL A 479 2.47 -0.73 12.66
C VAL A 479 3.21 -0.93 11.33
N ASP A 480 4.22 -0.11 11.04
CA ASP A 480 5.03 -0.12 9.81
C ASP A 480 6.29 0.74 10.02
N GLU A 481 7.20 0.76 9.02
CA GLU A 481 8.40 1.60 9.08
C GLU A 481 8.03 3.11 9.17
N TRP A 482 7.02 3.57 8.42
CA TRP A 482 6.56 4.96 8.47
C TRP A 482 6.24 5.43 9.90
N THR A 483 5.40 4.69 10.62
CA THR A 483 4.96 5.02 11.98
C THR A 483 6.06 4.81 13.01
N LEU A 484 6.92 3.80 12.84
CA LEU A 484 8.10 3.57 13.67
C LEU A 484 9.08 4.74 13.58
N LEU A 485 9.50 5.16 12.39
CA LEU A 485 10.46 6.26 12.24
C LEU A 485 9.84 7.60 12.64
N THR A 486 8.53 7.80 12.41
CA THR A 486 7.77 8.94 12.97
C THR A 486 7.82 8.97 14.50
N LYS A 487 7.75 7.80 15.15
CA LYS A 487 7.77 7.65 16.62
C LYS A 487 9.15 7.85 17.22
N LEU A 488 10.20 7.38 16.54
CA LEU A 488 11.60 7.53 16.98
C LEU A 488 12.11 8.97 16.78
N GLY A 489 11.67 9.65 15.72
CA GLY A 489 12.18 10.95 15.31
C GLY A 489 13.55 10.86 14.62
N PRO A 490 13.94 11.85 13.79
CA PRO A 490 14.96 11.68 12.75
C PRO A 490 16.34 11.24 13.26
N THR A 491 16.79 11.75 14.42
CA THR A 491 18.09 11.37 14.99
C THR A 491 18.11 9.91 15.43
N LYS A 492 17.17 9.50 16.30
CA LYS A 492 17.12 8.10 16.76
C LYS A 492 16.78 7.15 15.61
N ALA A 493 15.89 7.56 14.69
CA ALA A 493 15.58 6.82 13.47
C ALA A 493 16.84 6.52 12.66
N LYS A 494 17.71 7.52 12.42
CA LYS A 494 18.96 7.35 11.70
C LYS A 494 19.86 6.28 12.34
N ASP A 495 20.17 6.44 13.63
CA ASP A 495 21.10 5.54 14.32
C ASP A 495 20.52 4.11 14.44
N THR A 496 19.23 4.00 14.78
CA THR A 496 18.51 2.71 14.92
C THR A 496 18.46 1.92 13.62
N MET A 497 18.17 2.59 12.49
CA MET A 497 18.14 1.95 11.18
C MET A 497 19.54 1.62 10.66
N GLU A 498 20.54 2.46 10.95
CA GLU A 498 21.89 2.20 10.48
C GLU A 498 22.57 1.03 11.22
N GLU A 499 22.32 0.88 12.53
CA GLU A 499 22.71 -0.32 13.29
C GLU A 499 22.07 -1.57 12.68
N HIS A 500 20.76 -1.54 12.37
CA HIS A 500 20.04 -2.64 11.70
C HIS A 500 20.64 -3.02 10.34
N TYR A 501 20.82 -2.03 9.45
CA TYR A 501 21.39 -2.28 8.12
C TYR A 501 22.83 -2.85 8.19
N SER A 502 23.58 -2.51 9.23
CA SER A 502 24.95 -3.01 9.43
C SER A 502 25.00 -4.48 9.91
N SER A 503 23.97 -4.96 10.61
CA SER A 503 24.06 -6.15 11.47
C SER A 503 23.07 -7.28 11.13
N PHE A 504 21.87 -7.00 10.60
CA PHE A 504 20.84 -8.02 10.38
C PHE A 504 21.19 -9.00 9.25
N ILE A 505 21.63 -8.47 8.10
CA ILE A 505 22.20 -9.27 7.00
C ILE A 505 23.68 -8.93 6.88
N THR A 506 24.54 -9.94 6.99
CA THR A 506 25.99 -9.78 7.12
C THR A 506 26.74 -10.43 5.96
N LYS A 507 28.05 -10.20 5.87
CA LYS A 507 28.95 -10.90 4.95
C LYS A 507 28.85 -12.43 5.08
N GLN A 508 28.65 -12.94 6.30
CA GLN A 508 28.47 -14.37 6.55
C GLN A 508 27.14 -14.88 5.98
N SER A 509 26.07 -14.08 6.04
CA SER A 509 24.77 -14.44 5.46
C SER A 509 24.89 -14.84 3.98
N PHE A 510 25.68 -14.11 3.17
CA PHE A 510 25.88 -14.44 1.75
C PHE A 510 26.75 -15.69 1.53
N ALA A 511 27.69 -15.98 2.43
CA ALA A 511 28.45 -17.23 2.42
C ALA A 511 27.57 -18.43 2.81
N ASP A 512 26.69 -18.27 3.79
CA ASP A 512 25.72 -19.29 4.24
C ASP A 512 24.65 -19.55 3.17
N ILE A 513 24.15 -18.50 2.49
CA ILE A 513 23.23 -18.59 1.33
C ILE A 513 23.85 -19.48 0.24
N ARG A 514 25.10 -19.18 -0.16
CA ARG A 514 25.85 -20.00 -1.13
C ARG A 514 26.07 -21.42 -0.61
N ALA A 515 26.37 -21.59 0.68
CA ALA A 515 26.54 -22.90 1.30
C ALA A 515 25.24 -23.72 1.29
N ALA A 516 24.06 -23.09 1.34
CA ALA A 516 22.76 -23.73 1.13
C ALA A 516 22.44 -24.05 -0.34
N GLY A 517 23.37 -23.78 -1.27
CA GLY A 517 23.23 -24.10 -2.69
C GLY A 517 22.36 -23.13 -3.50
N ILE A 518 21.88 -22.05 -2.87
CA ILE A 518 21.18 -20.93 -3.51
C ILE A 518 22.10 -20.24 -4.53
N ASP A 519 21.51 -19.70 -5.61
CA ASP A 519 22.22 -19.04 -6.70
C ASP A 519 21.78 -17.60 -6.99
N HIS A 520 20.61 -17.17 -6.49
CA HIS A 520 20.11 -15.80 -6.61
C HIS A 520 19.71 -15.20 -5.24
N VAL A 521 19.78 -13.87 -5.12
CA VAL A 521 19.25 -13.12 -3.96
C VAL A 521 18.37 -11.97 -4.45
N ARG A 522 17.13 -11.88 -3.95
CA ARG A 522 16.20 -10.75 -4.19
C ARG A 522 16.33 -9.75 -3.04
N PHE A 523 16.48 -8.48 -3.40
CA PHE A 523 16.72 -7.35 -2.49
C PHE A 523 15.50 -6.41 -2.47
N PRO A 524 14.53 -6.62 -1.56
CA PRO A 524 13.51 -5.63 -1.22
C PRO A 524 14.13 -4.32 -0.73
N PHE A 525 13.71 -3.19 -1.31
CA PHE A 525 14.02 -1.85 -0.79
C PHE A 525 12.87 -0.86 -1.00
N GLY A 526 12.69 0.04 -0.04
CA GLY A 526 11.77 1.16 -0.18
C GLY A 526 12.36 2.32 -1.02
N TYR A 527 11.49 3.13 -1.63
CA TYR A 527 11.89 4.26 -2.49
C TYR A 527 12.83 5.28 -1.81
N TRP A 528 12.80 5.36 -0.47
CA TRP A 528 13.66 6.22 0.35
C TRP A 528 15.16 5.87 0.27
N ILE A 529 15.51 4.69 -0.26
CA ILE A 529 16.88 4.34 -0.62
C ILE A 529 17.46 5.28 -1.69
N VAL A 530 16.60 5.91 -2.51
CA VAL A 530 16.98 6.86 -3.55
C VAL A 530 16.75 8.30 -3.10
N GLN A 531 15.56 8.62 -2.57
CA GLN A 531 15.21 9.96 -2.08
C GLN A 531 13.89 9.94 -1.30
N THR A 532 13.72 10.89 -0.37
CA THR A 532 12.49 11.14 0.39
C THR A 532 11.75 12.38 -0.13
N TYR A 533 10.47 12.51 0.19
CA TYR A 533 9.59 13.63 -0.15
C TYR A 533 9.08 14.40 1.08
N ASP A 534 8.48 15.57 0.86
CA ASP A 534 7.93 16.42 1.92
C ASP A 534 6.89 15.67 2.78
N GLY A 535 7.22 15.47 4.06
CA GLY A 535 6.37 14.78 5.03
C GLY A 535 6.77 13.32 5.32
N ASP A 536 7.78 12.78 4.63
CA ASP A 536 8.31 11.44 4.88
C ASP A 536 9.11 11.38 6.21
N PRO A 537 8.98 10.28 6.99
CA PRO A 537 9.78 10.04 8.18
C PRO A 537 11.05 9.21 7.91
N TYR A 538 11.19 8.66 6.69
CA TYR A 538 12.30 7.79 6.29
C TYR A 538 13.65 8.51 6.25
N ILE A 539 14.75 7.76 6.35
CA ILE A 539 16.10 8.31 6.26
C ILE A 539 16.67 8.11 4.84
N SER A 540 16.69 9.19 4.07
CA SER A 540 17.14 9.23 2.67
C SER A 540 18.54 8.63 2.48
N GLN A 541 18.68 7.72 1.52
CA GLN A 541 19.96 7.18 1.00
C GLN A 541 20.89 6.47 2.01
N ILE A 542 20.49 6.19 3.26
CA ILE A 542 21.36 5.40 4.16
C ILE A 542 21.41 3.93 3.76
N SER A 543 20.27 3.30 3.46
CA SER A 543 20.20 1.92 2.96
C SER A 543 20.94 1.71 1.63
N TRP A 544 21.22 2.79 0.87
CA TRP A 544 21.91 2.74 -0.43
C TRP A 544 23.29 2.09 -0.35
N ARG A 545 24.12 2.51 0.61
CA ARG A 545 25.45 1.91 0.80
C ARG A 545 25.37 0.43 1.19
N TYR A 546 24.36 0.04 1.98
CA TYR A 546 24.15 -1.35 2.40
C TYR A 546 23.65 -2.25 1.26
N LEU A 547 22.77 -1.76 0.37
CA LEU A 547 22.43 -2.44 -0.89
C LEU A 547 23.69 -2.71 -1.72
N LEU A 548 24.52 -1.68 -1.94
CA LEU A 548 25.74 -1.80 -2.73
C LEU A 548 26.73 -2.79 -2.09
N ARG A 549 26.89 -2.77 -0.76
CA ARG A 549 27.72 -3.74 -0.02
C ARG A 549 27.19 -5.17 -0.15
N GLY A 550 25.88 -5.36 -0.08
CA GLY A 550 25.24 -6.67 -0.30
C GLY A 550 25.44 -7.20 -1.73
N ILE A 551 25.42 -6.34 -2.75
CA ILE A 551 25.74 -6.72 -4.15
C ILE A 551 27.20 -7.17 -4.27
N GLU A 552 28.14 -6.51 -3.58
CA GLU A 552 29.53 -6.96 -3.54
C GLU A 552 29.69 -8.30 -2.78
N TYR A 553 28.93 -8.54 -1.72
CA TYR A 553 28.90 -9.84 -1.03
C TYR A 553 28.26 -10.96 -1.87
N CYS A 554 27.24 -10.65 -2.69
CA CYS A 554 26.74 -11.57 -3.71
C CYS A 554 27.82 -11.92 -4.72
N ARG A 555 28.54 -10.93 -5.26
CA ARG A 555 29.64 -11.15 -6.22
C ARG A 555 30.74 -12.04 -5.63
N GLN A 556 31.19 -11.75 -4.41
CA GLN A 556 32.19 -12.56 -3.68
C GLN A 556 31.76 -14.04 -3.49
N ASN A 557 30.47 -14.33 -3.58
CA ASN A 557 29.90 -15.67 -3.47
C ASN A 557 29.40 -16.27 -4.80
N GLY A 558 29.54 -15.55 -5.92
CA GLY A 558 29.03 -15.99 -7.22
C GLY A 558 27.50 -15.95 -7.37
N LEU A 559 26.81 -15.28 -6.44
CA LEU A 559 25.35 -15.16 -6.39
C LEU A 559 24.88 -14.03 -7.31
N ARG A 560 23.76 -14.25 -8.02
CA ARG A 560 23.10 -13.26 -8.87
C ARG A 560 22.06 -12.46 -8.08
N VAL A 561 21.71 -11.27 -8.56
CA VAL A 561 20.90 -10.28 -7.84
C VAL A 561 19.65 -9.93 -8.62
N ASN A 562 18.51 -9.98 -7.93
CA ASN A 562 17.26 -9.34 -8.31
C ASN A 562 17.03 -8.11 -7.43
N LEU A 563 16.97 -6.92 -8.02
CA LEU A 563 16.63 -5.69 -7.33
C LEU A 563 15.10 -5.58 -7.25
N ASP A 564 14.52 -5.21 -6.10
CA ASP A 564 13.08 -5.07 -5.96
C ASP A 564 12.68 -3.75 -5.27
N LEU A 565 11.96 -2.89 -6.00
CA LEU A 565 11.36 -1.67 -5.45
C LEU A 565 10.08 -2.04 -4.68
N HIS A 566 10.29 -2.43 -3.43
CA HIS A 566 9.29 -3.08 -2.59
C HIS A 566 8.26 -2.11 -2.00
N GLY A 567 8.63 -0.83 -1.86
CA GLY A 567 7.71 0.24 -1.45
C GLY A 567 7.77 1.42 -2.42
N ALA A 568 6.68 1.68 -3.14
CA ALA A 568 6.53 2.83 -4.04
C ALA A 568 6.01 4.08 -3.30
N PRO A 569 6.30 5.31 -3.78
CA PRO A 569 5.74 6.55 -3.22
C PRO A 569 4.22 6.50 -3.12
N GLY A 570 3.68 6.70 -1.93
CA GLY A 570 2.24 6.64 -1.65
C GLY A 570 1.65 5.23 -1.44
N SER A 571 2.47 4.17 -1.46
CA SER A 571 2.07 2.75 -1.40
C SER A 571 1.24 2.26 -2.61
N GLN A 572 1.63 1.10 -3.12
CA GLN A 572 0.99 0.37 -4.22
C GLN A 572 -0.05 -0.67 -3.79
N ASN A 573 -0.11 -1.02 -2.50
CA ASN A 573 -0.96 -2.10 -1.97
C ASN A 573 -1.68 -1.77 -0.65
N GLY A 574 -1.20 -0.76 0.08
CA GLY A 574 -1.76 -0.31 1.36
C GLY A 574 -1.32 -1.15 2.57
N TRP A 575 -0.28 -1.96 2.42
CA TRP A 575 0.22 -2.91 3.43
C TRP A 575 1.55 -2.44 4.06
N ASN A 576 1.80 -2.86 5.30
CA ASN A 576 2.97 -2.44 6.10
C ASN A 576 4.32 -2.62 5.39
N HIS A 577 4.55 -3.76 4.73
CA HIS A 577 5.78 -4.07 4.02
C HIS A 577 6.04 -3.15 2.81
N SER A 578 5.07 -2.40 2.28
CA SER A 578 5.37 -1.31 1.33
C SER A 578 5.97 -0.05 2.01
N GLY A 579 6.42 -0.17 3.26
CA GLY A 579 6.82 0.90 4.18
C GLY A 579 5.67 1.57 4.94
N ARG A 580 4.41 1.44 4.46
CA ARG A 580 3.28 2.22 4.96
C ARG A 580 1.92 1.54 4.74
N GLN A 581 1.31 1.10 5.84
CA GLN A 581 -0.07 0.63 5.89
C GLN A 581 -1.07 1.78 5.61
N GLY A 582 -2.14 1.50 4.87
CA GLY A 582 -3.29 2.40 4.74
C GLY A 582 -3.84 2.53 3.30
N VAL A 583 -4.05 3.77 2.86
CA VAL A 583 -4.67 4.07 1.56
C VAL A 583 -3.63 3.98 0.44
N ILE A 584 -3.94 3.20 -0.60
CA ILE A 584 -3.16 3.13 -1.85
C ILE A 584 -3.19 4.49 -2.55
N GLY A 585 -2.07 5.20 -2.52
CA GLY A 585 -1.86 6.53 -3.12
C GLY A 585 -0.96 6.52 -4.37
N TRP A 586 -0.46 5.35 -4.79
CA TRP A 586 0.23 5.16 -6.07
C TRP A 586 -0.81 4.94 -7.19
N LEU A 587 -0.71 5.65 -8.32
CA LEU A 587 -1.67 5.65 -9.45
C LEU A 587 -3.15 6.00 -9.12
N ASN A 588 -3.45 6.25 -7.85
CA ASN A 588 -4.79 6.45 -7.28
C ASN A 588 -4.85 7.69 -6.36
N GLY A 589 -6.05 8.23 -6.15
CA GLY A 589 -6.26 9.47 -5.39
C GLY A 589 -5.72 10.73 -6.09
N THR A 590 -5.74 11.86 -5.35
CA THR A 590 -5.36 13.18 -5.88
C THR A 590 -3.90 13.25 -6.34
N ASP A 591 -3.00 12.58 -5.62
CA ASP A 591 -1.56 12.59 -5.87
C ASP A 591 -1.09 11.37 -6.69
N GLY A 592 -2.02 10.54 -7.19
CA GLY A 592 -1.72 9.27 -7.84
C GLY A 592 -0.80 9.38 -9.05
N ASP A 593 -1.06 10.36 -9.92
CA ASP A 593 -0.21 10.62 -11.10
C ASP A 593 1.16 11.22 -10.69
N THR A 594 1.21 12.04 -9.63
CA THR A 594 2.45 12.57 -9.05
C THR A 594 3.32 11.44 -8.50
N ASN A 595 2.72 10.51 -7.76
CA ASN A 595 3.40 9.35 -7.18
C ASN A 595 3.84 8.35 -8.26
N ALA A 596 3.04 8.17 -9.31
CA ALA A 596 3.43 7.39 -10.48
C ALA A 596 4.64 7.98 -11.21
N GLN A 597 4.71 9.31 -11.39
CA GLN A 597 5.88 9.98 -11.94
C GLN A 597 7.10 9.87 -11.02
N ARG A 598 6.93 10.11 -9.71
CA ARG A 598 7.99 9.92 -8.71
C ARG A 598 8.61 8.52 -8.76
N THR A 599 7.80 7.49 -9.01
CA THR A 599 8.28 6.11 -9.17
C THR A 599 9.13 5.94 -10.44
N LEU A 600 8.74 6.57 -11.56
CA LEU A 600 9.55 6.61 -12.80
C LEU A 600 10.86 7.39 -12.61
N ASP A 601 10.82 8.52 -11.90
CA ASP A 601 12.01 9.33 -11.58
C ASP A 601 13.03 8.52 -10.76
N ILE A 602 12.53 7.72 -9.80
CA ILE A 602 13.33 6.84 -8.95
C ILE A 602 13.89 5.66 -9.75
N HIS A 603 13.11 5.06 -10.66
CA HIS A 603 13.63 4.08 -11.61
C HIS A 603 14.72 4.66 -12.50
N HIS A 604 14.56 5.85 -13.08
CA HIS A 604 15.58 6.48 -13.93
C HIS A 604 16.92 6.67 -13.19
N LYS A 605 16.88 7.02 -11.90
CA LYS A 605 18.09 7.11 -11.06
C LYS A 605 18.77 5.75 -10.88
N LEU A 606 17.99 4.70 -10.61
CA LEU A 606 18.48 3.34 -10.38
C LEU A 606 18.97 2.67 -11.68
N SER A 607 18.23 2.78 -12.77
CA SER A 607 18.56 2.19 -14.08
C SER A 607 19.86 2.75 -14.64
N VAL A 608 20.04 4.07 -14.63
CA VAL A 608 21.29 4.73 -15.07
C VAL A 608 22.48 4.31 -14.19
N PHE A 609 22.26 4.10 -12.89
CA PHE A 609 23.31 3.59 -11.99
C PHE A 609 23.65 2.12 -12.26
N PHE A 610 22.66 1.24 -12.41
CA PHE A 610 22.87 -0.20 -12.60
C PHE A 610 23.17 -0.62 -14.05
N ALA A 611 23.01 0.27 -15.04
CA ALA A 611 23.47 0.05 -16.41
C ALA A 611 25.02 0.02 -16.53
N GLN A 612 25.76 0.51 -15.52
CA GLN A 612 27.23 0.47 -15.47
C GLN A 612 27.77 -0.96 -15.64
N LYS A 613 28.87 -1.10 -16.40
CA LYS A 613 29.48 -2.40 -16.75
C LYS A 613 29.68 -3.34 -15.56
N ARG A 614 30.06 -2.82 -14.39
CA ARG A 614 30.28 -3.61 -13.16
C ARG A 614 29.07 -4.45 -12.74
N TYR A 615 27.85 -3.98 -13.00
CA TYR A 615 26.64 -4.65 -12.51
C TYR A 615 26.04 -5.64 -13.51
N GLN A 616 26.40 -5.56 -14.80
CA GLN A 616 25.77 -6.34 -15.89
C GLN A 616 25.87 -7.88 -15.71
N ASN A 617 26.84 -8.35 -14.93
CA ASN A 617 27.08 -9.76 -14.64
C ASN A 617 26.44 -10.25 -13.32
N VAL A 618 26.09 -9.34 -12.41
CA VAL A 618 25.60 -9.68 -11.06
C VAL A 618 24.15 -9.21 -10.83
N VAL A 619 23.79 -7.99 -11.24
CA VAL A 619 22.40 -7.51 -11.30
C VAL A 619 21.80 -7.96 -12.62
N THR A 620 21.35 -9.21 -12.65
CA THR A 620 20.77 -9.84 -13.84
C THR A 620 19.26 -9.61 -13.93
N MET A 621 18.61 -9.22 -12.83
CA MET A 621 17.16 -9.05 -12.70
C MET A 621 16.83 -7.70 -12.02
N TYR A 622 15.79 -7.02 -12.50
CA TYR A 622 15.40 -5.67 -12.07
C TYR A 622 13.87 -5.55 -11.97
N GLY A 623 13.35 -5.46 -10.74
CA GLY A 623 11.94 -5.30 -10.41
C GLY A 623 11.40 -3.90 -10.66
N LEU A 624 10.17 -3.82 -11.17
CA LEU A 624 9.41 -2.58 -11.30
C LEU A 624 8.81 -2.14 -9.97
N VAL A 625 7.82 -2.86 -9.45
CA VAL A 625 7.20 -2.59 -8.15
C VAL A 625 6.70 -3.92 -7.59
N ASN A 626 6.96 -4.17 -6.30
CA ASN A 626 6.44 -5.35 -5.62
C ASN A 626 4.90 -5.29 -5.46
N GLU A 627 4.21 -6.41 -5.66
CA GLU A 627 2.78 -6.58 -5.33
C GLU A 627 1.83 -5.39 -5.61
N PRO A 628 1.81 -4.81 -6.83
CA PRO A 628 0.87 -3.73 -7.16
C PRO A 628 -0.56 -4.25 -7.09
N ARG A 629 -1.40 -3.73 -6.18
CA ARG A 629 -2.67 -4.38 -5.82
C ARG A 629 -3.78 -4.08 -6.84
N ASN A 630 -3.69 -4.73 -8.00
CA ASN A 630 -4.55 -4.53 -9.18
C ASN A 630 -6.04 -4.86 -8.97
N VAL A 631 -6.39 -5.47 -7.84
CA VAL A 631 -7.78 -5.66 -7.39
C VAL A 631 -8.42 -4.39 -6.79
N GLU A 632 -7.61 -3.39 -6.39
CA GLU A 632 -8.08 -2.06 -5.96
C GLU A 632 -7.56 -0.91 -6.85
N LEU A 633 -6.57 -1.17 -7.72
CA LEU A 633 -6.06 -0.23 -8.72
C LEU A 633 -6.74 -0.38 -10.09
N ASP A 634 -6.69 0.66 -10.91
CA ASP A 634 -7.04 0.58 -12.32
C ASP A 634 -5.94 -0.20 -13.08
N THR A 635 -6.22 -1.46 -13.39
CA THR A 635 -5.30 -2.35 -14.14
C THR A 635 -4.79 -1.71 -15.43
N ALA A 636 -5.64 -0.95 -16.16
CA ALA A 636 -5.24 -0.35 -17.43
C ALA A 636 -4.22 0.77 -17.21
N LYS A 637 -4.33 1.53 -16.10
CA LYS A 637 -3.27 2.46 -15.67
C LYS A 637 -1.99 1.73 -15.27
N VAL A 638 -2.09 0.64 -14.50
CA VAL A 638 -0.90 -0.10 -14.03
C VAL A 638 -0.12 -0.66 -15.22
N VAL A 639 -0.78 -1.35 -16.15
CA VAL A 639 -0.13 -1.87 -17.38
C VAL A 639 0.46 -0.74 -18.24
N ALA A 640 -0.25 0.39 -18.38
CA ALA A 640 0.25 1.55 -19.13
C ALA A 640 1.39 2.30 -18.41
N TRP A 641 1.50 2.19 -17.08
CA TRP A 641 2.63 2.69 -16.31
C TRP A 641 3.82 1.72 -16.42
N SER A 642 3.60 0.41 -16.30
CA SER A 642 4.63 -0.62 -16.45
C SER A 642 5.32 -0.52 -17.82
N GLN A 643 4.56 -0.31 -18.91
CA GLN A 643 5.17 -0.09 -20.23
C GLN A 643 6.10 1.13 -20.24
N LYS A 644 5.68 2.28 -19.68
CA LYS A 644 6.56 3.47 -19.58
C LYS A 644 7.81 3.22 -18.74
N ALA A 645 7.68 2.46 -17.65
CA ALA A 645 8.81 2.08 -16.82
C ALA A 645 9.79 1.19 -17.61
N ILE A 646 9.29 0.17 -18.31
CA ILE A 646 10.08 -0.69 -19.20
C ILE A 646 10.80 0.14 -20.27
N ASP A 647 10.08 1.00 -21.00
CA ASP A 647 10.64 1.87 -22.05
C ASP A 647 11.78 2.74 -21.50
N GLN A 648 11.57 3.37 -20.34
CA GLN A 648 12.56 4.22 -19.66
C GLN A 648 13.79 3.40 -19.23
N ILE A 649 13.58 2.32 -18.47
CA ILE A 649 14.65 1.45 -17.92
C ILE A 649 15.50 0.83 -19.05
N ARG A 650 14.87 0.45 -20.17
CA ARG A 650 15.57 -0.01 -21.38
C ARG A 650 16.37 1.12 -22.03
N SER A 651 15.82 2.33 -22.12
CA SER A 651 16.53 3.50 -22.68
C SER A 651 17.73 3.95 -21.85
N ASP A 652 17.67 3.76 -20.53
CA ASP A 652 18.78 4.01 -19.59
C ASP A 652 19.90 2.96 -19.66
N GLY A 653 19.67 1.85 -20.38
CA GLY A 653 20.70 0.85 -20.71
C GLY A 653 20.62 -0.47 -19.94
N ILE A 654 19.58 -0.74 -19.15
CA ILE A 654 19.40 -2.04 -18.46
C ILE A 654 19.03 -3.13 -19.47
N LYS A 655 19.90 -4.14 -19.58
CA LYS A 655 19.75 -5.30 -20.49
C LYS A 655 19.26 -6.58 -19.84
N GLY A 656 19.30 -6.64 -18.50
CA GLY A 656 18.83 -7.78 -17.71
C GLY A 656 17.32 -8.02 -17.81
N ILE A 657 16.85 -9.03 -17.10
CA ILE A 657 15.42 -9.33 -17.01
C ILE A 657 14.72 -8.23 -16.22
N ILE A 658 13.61 -7.71 -16.73
CA ILE A 658 12.73 -6.81 -15.98
C ILE A 658 11.60 -7.65 -15.37
N VAL A 659 11.46 -7.55 -14.05
CA VAL A 659 10.53 -8.34 -13.23
C VAL A 659 9.33 -7.46 -12.85
N PHE A 660 8.11 -8.00 -12.91
CA PHE A 660 6.90 -7.27 -12.52
C PHE A 660 5.84 -8.21 -11.91
N GLY A 661 5.18 -7.77 -10.83
CA GLY A 661 4.19 -8.59 -10.12
C GLY A 661 2.87 -8.79 -10.87
N ASP A 662 2.25 -9.97 -10.67
CA ASP A 662 0.92 -10.32 -11.20
C ASP A 662 -0.21 -9.42 -10.67
N GLY A 663 0.02 -8.78 -9.52
CA GLY A 663 -0.91 -7.89 -8.84
C GLY A 663 -2.21 -8.55 -8.38
N PHE A 664 -2.16 -9.85 -8.05
CA PHE A 664 -3.29 -10.65 -7.55
C PHE A 664 -4.43 -10.80 -8.56
N MET A 665 -4.12 -10.73 -9.85
CA MET A 665 -5.10 -10.91 -10.92
C MET A 665 -5.35 -12.37 -11.28
N GLY A 666 -4.44 -13.27 -10.91
CA GLY A 666 -4.42 -14.64 -11.42
C GLY A 666 -3.81 -14.72 -12.81
N LEU A 667 -2.98 -15.74 -13.03
CA LEU A 667 -1.98 -15.75 -14.11
C LEU A 667 -2.59 -15.77 -15.52
N ASP A 668 -3.68 -16.52 -15.72
CA ASP A 668 -4.44 -16.57 -16.98
C ASP A 668 -4.87 -15.16 -17.45
N ASN A 669 -5.13 -14.22 -16.52
CA ASN A 669 -5.49 -12.84 -16.87
C ASN A 669 -4.32 -12.01 -17.44
N TRP A 670 -3.08 -12.50 -17.41
CA TRP A 670 -1.92 -11.85 -18.04
C TRP A 670 -1.72 -12.23 -19.52
N GLN A 671 -2.54 -13.13 -20.07
CA GLN A 671 -2.47 -13.51 -21.48
C GLN A 671 -2.48 -12.30 -22.42
N GLY A 672 -1.51 -12.27 -23.34
CA GLY A 672 -1.38 -11.24 -24.37
C GLY A 672 -0.95 -9.85 -23.85
N LYS A 673 -0.75 -9.65 -22.55
CA LYS A 673 -0.26 -8.38 -21.98
C LYS A 673 1.26 -8.28 -22.10
N LEU A 674 1.76 -7.07 -22.34
CA LEU A 674 3.19 -6.70 -22.40
C LEU A 674 4.09 -7.54 -23.33
N GLN A 675 3.53 -8.41 -24.19
CA GLN A 675 4.24 -9.37 -25.06
C GLN A 675 5.18 -8.74 -26.10
N GLY A 676 5.14 -7.41 -26.30
CA GLY A 676 6.01 -6.68 -27.23
C GLY A 676 7.37 -6.29 -26.65
N ASN A 677 7.75 -6.84 -25.49
CA ASN A 677 8.94 -6.43 -24.73
C ASN A 677 9.87 -7.62 -24.48
N ASP A 678 11.14 -7.49 -24.85
CA ASP A 678 12.16 -8.51 -24.60
C ASP A 678 12.57 -8.58 -23.11
N ASN A 679 12.91 -9.79 -22.66
CA ASN A 679 13.40 -10.10 -21.31
C ASN A 679 12.51 -9.54 -20.19
N LEU A 680 11.19 -9.77 -20.27
CA LEU A 680 10.28 -9.62 -19.14
C LEU A 680 10.09 -10.95 -18.40
N LEU A 681 9.77 -10.87 -17.11
CA LEU A 681 9.43 -12.00 -16.25
C LEU A 681 8.27 -11.62 -15.32
N LEU A 682 7.18 -12.38 -15.38
CA LEU A 682 6.06 -12.25 -14.45
C LEU A 682 6.45 -12.83 -13.09
N ASP A 683 6.19 -12.07 -12.03
CA ASP A 683 6.43 -12.46 -10.65
C ASP A 683 5.09 -12.81 -9.96
N VAL A 684 4.97 -14.01 -9.40
CA VAL A 684 3.80 -14.44 -8.62
C VAL A 684 4.21 -14.87 -7.22
N HIS A 685 3.47 -14.43 -6.21
CA HIS A 685 3.70 -14.81 -4.83
C HIS A 685 2.69 -15.87 -4.40
N GLN A 686 3.15 -16.91 -3.70
CA GLN A 686 2.35 -18.11 -3.45
C GLN A 686 2.38 -18.50 -1.97
N TYR A 687 1.20 -18.42 -1.35
CA TYR A 687 0.99 -18.72 0.07
C TYR A 687 -0.38 -19.39 0.26
N VAL A 688 -0.48 -20.34 1.19
CA VAL A 688 -1.78 -20.98 1.54
C VAL A 688 -2.53 -20.30 2.69
N ILE A 689 -1.92 -19.33 3.38
CA ILE A 689 -2.40 -18.88 4.70
C ILE A 689 -3.31 -17.65 4.70
N PHE A 690 -3.20 -16.79 3.68
CA PHE A 690 -3.89 -15.50 3.68
C PHE A 690 -5.34 -15.58 3.19
N ASN A 691 -5.72 -16.72 2.60
CA ASN A 691 -7.07 -17.09 2.19
C ASN A 691 -7.62 -18.20 3.11
N VAL A 692 -8.83 -18.00 3.63
CA VAL A 692 -9.50 -18.96 4.51
C VAL A 692 -9.68 -20.35 3.86
N ASP A 693 -10.03 -20.39 2.58
CA ASP A 693 -10.28 -21.65 1.86
C ASP A 693 -9.00 -22.51 1.70
N GLN A 694 -7.82 -21.89 1.73
CA GLN A 694 -6.52 -22.56 1.63
C GLN A 694 -5.91 -22.84 3.02
N LEU A 695 -6.12 -21.93 3.98
CA LEU A 695 -5.69 -22.07 5.37
C LEU A 695 -6.38 -23.27 6.04
N SER A 696 -7.67 -23.47 5.74
CA SER A 696 -8.52 -24.56 6.25
C SER A 696 -8.30 -25.90 5.52
N LEU A 697 -7.34 -26.00 4.59
CA LEU A 697 -6.96 -27.28 4.00
C LEU A 697 -6.22 -28.14 5.02
N LYS A 698 -6.35 -29.46 4.89
CA LYS A 698 -5.58 -30.44 5.67
C LYS A 698 -4.14 -30.53 5.16
N HIS A 699 -3.23 -31.04 5.97
CA HIS A 699 -1.81 -31.19 5.61
C HIS A 699 -1.62 -31.97 4.29
N ARG A 700 -2.31 -33.11 4.10
CA ARG A 700 -2.26 -33.86 2.83
C ARG A 700 -2.80 -33.03 1.65
N ASP A 701 -3.86 -32.26 1.85
CA ASP A 701 -4.50 -31.46 0.80
C ASP A 701 -3.65 -30.25 0.42
N LYS A 702 -3.00 -29.57 1.38
CA LYS A 702 -1.98 -28.53 1.16
C LYS A 702 -0.80 -29.09 0.33
N LEU A 703 -0.29 -30.28 0.67
CA LEU A 703 0.80 -30.92 -0.05
C LEU A 703 0.40 -31.31 -1.49
N ASN A 704 -0.79 -31.87 -1.68
CA ASN A 704 -1.33 -32.18 -3.00
C ASN A 704 -1.59 -30.91 -3.84
N PHE A 705 -2.07 -29.84 -3.21
CA PHE A 705 -2.27 -28.54 -3.85
C PHE A 705 -0.95 -27.98 -4.39
N ALA A 706 0.14 -28.08 -3.64
CA ALA A 706 1.47 -27.74 -4.14
C ALA A 706 1.89 -28.63 -5.32
N CYS A 707 1.89 -29.95 -5.14
CA CYS A 707 2.35 -30.90 -6.17
C CYS A 707 1.57 -30.86 -7.49
N GLN A 708 0.26 -30.56 -7.45
CA GLN A 708 -0.62 -30.65 -8.62
C GLN A 708 -1.14 -29.28 -9.08
N ALA A 709 -1.75 -28.50 -8.19
CA ALA A 709 -2.44 -27.27 -8.57
C ALA A 709 -1.47 -26.12 -8.86
N TRP A 710 -0.41 -25.95 -8.05
CA TRP A 710 0.63 -24.96 -8.32
C TRP A 710 1.51 -25.34 -9.51
N THR A 711 1.90 -26.61 -9.67
CA THR A 711 2.62 -27.10 -10.86
C THR A 711 1.85 -26.76 -12.14
N GLN A 712 0.57 -27.13 -12.21
CA GLN A 712 -0.28 -26.84 -13.37
C GLN A 712 -0.53 -25.34 -13.57
N GLN A 713 -0.54 -24.54 -12.50
CA GLN A 713 -0.65 -23.09 -12.59
C GLN A 713 0.63 -22.46 -13.18
N SER A 714 1.82 -22.92 -12.78
CA SER A 714 3.09 -22.51 -13.40
C SER A 714 3.14 -22.90 -14.88
N GLU A 715 2.78 -24.14 -15.23
CA GLU A 715 2.72 -24.61 -16.63
C GLU A 715 1.75 -23.76 -17.49
N ARG A 716 0.53 -23.48 -17.00
CA ARG A 716 -0.42 -22.61 -17.70
C ARG A 716 0.07 -21.17 -17.85
N SER A 717 0.81 -20.66 -16.87
CA SER A 717 1.39 -19.32 -16.98
C SER A 717 2.51 -19.27 -18.02
N MET A 718 3.30 -20.34 -18.12
CA MET A 718 4.43 -20.51 -19.04
C MET A 718 4.02 -20.68 -20.51
N ASP A 719 2.82 -21.20 -20.81
CA ASP A 719 2.27 -21.22 -22.17
C ASP A 719 1.58 -19.89 -22.51
N THR A 720 2.06 -19.16 -23.52
CA THR A 720 1.45 -17.90 -23.99
C THR A 720 0.06 -18.09 -24.63
N ALA A 721 -0.35 -19.33 -24.92
CA ALA A 721 -1.71 -19.68 -25.33
C ALA A 721 -2.71 -19.75 -24.14
N THR A 722 -2.24 -19.69 -22.89
CA THR A 722 -3.10 -19.62 -21.68
C THR A 722 -2.73 -18.52 -20.68
N GLY A 723 -1.45 -18.12 -20.60
CA GLY A 723 -0.93 -17.14 -19.65
C GLY A 723 0.09 -16.18 -20.27
N PHE A 724 1.05 -15.71 -19.49
CA PHE A 724 1.99 -14.66 -19.88
C PHE A 724 3.20 -15.15 -20.69
N GLY A 725 3.62 -16.40 -20.52
CA GLY A 725 4.98 -16.84 -20.84
C GLY A 725 5.89 -16.82 -19.59
N PRO A 726 7.13 -16.32 -19.68
CA PRO A 726 8.11 -16.33 -18.58
C PRO A 726 7.52 -15.93 -17.22
N THR A 727 7.46 -16.89 -16.28
CA THR A 727 6.87 -16.72 -14.95
C THR A 727 7.75 -17.37 -13.88
N MET A 728 8.01 -16.70 -12.76
CA MET A 728 8.69 -17.23 -11.59
C MET A 728 7.87 -17.02 -10.31
N CYS A 729 8.22 -17.72 -9.22
CA CYS A 729 7.65 -17.44 -7.90
C CYS A 729 8.62 -16.65 -7.01
N GLY A 730 8.52 -15.31 -6.97
CA GLY A 730 9.43 -14.43 -6.24
C GLY A 730 9.28 -14.43 -4.72
N GLU A 731 8.16 -14.93 -4.20
CA GLU A 731 7.95 -15.11 -2.75
C GLU A 731 7.05 -16.32 -2.45
N TRP A 732 7.52 -17.18 -1.56
CA TRP A 732 6.81 -18.32 -0.96
C TRP A 732 7.47 -18.71 0.36
N SER A 733 6.78 -19.47 1.22
CA SER A 733 7.37 -19.98 2.47
C SER A 733 6.80 -21.35 2.87
N GLN A 734 7.31 -21.92 3.96
CA GLN A 734 6.75 -23.15 4.53
C GLN A 734 5.51 -22.93 5.38
N ALA A 735 5.16 -21.68 5.68
CA ALA A 735 4.11 -21.36 6.63
C ALA A 735 2.76 -21.91 6.16
N ASP A 736 2.17 -22.79 6.97
CA ASP A 736 0.88 -23.41 6.70
C ASP A 736 -0.26 -22.81 7.53
N THR A 737 0.07 -21.97 8.52
CA THR A 737 -0.85 -21.19 9.36
C THR A 737 -0.48 -19.70 9.35
N ASP A 738 -1.45 -18.82 9.62
CA ASP A 738 -1.19 -17.38 9.79
C ASP A 738 -0.86 -16.98 11.24
N CYS A 739 -0.20 -17.89 11.96
CA CYS A 739 0.10 -17.79 13.39
C CYS A 739 1.33 -16.97 13.77
N THR A 740 2.23 -16.69 12.83
CA THR A 740 3.49 -16.00 13.10
C THR A 740 3.24 -14.59 13.67
N GLU A 741 3.98 -14.21 14.72
CA GLU A 741 3.86 -12.90 15.37
C GLU A 741 3.87 -11.76 14.35
N TYR A 742 2.79 -10.97 14.31
CA TYR A 742 2.59 -9.83 13.40
C TYR A 742 2.57 -10.13 11.89
N ILE A 743 2.42 -11.39 11.43
CA ILE A 743 2.32 -11.70 9.99
C ILE A 743 1.14 -10.99 9.30
N ASN A 744 0.04 -10.81 10.03
CA ASN A 744 -1.13 -10.03 9.63
C ASN A 744 -1.05 -8.54 10.00
N ASN A 745 0.14 -8.06 10.36
CA ASN A 745 0.45 -6.80 11.01
C ASN A 745 0.20 -6.73 12.55
N VAL A 746 0.81 -5.73 13.17
CA VAL A 746 0.83 -5.46 14.62
C VAL A 746 -0.57 -5.28 15.17
N ALA A 747 -0.89 -6.03 16.21
CA ALA A 747 -2.18 -6.03 16.91
C ALA A 747 -3.42 -6.32 16.02
N THR A 748 -3.24 -6.98 14.87
CA THR A 748 -4.36 -7.34 13.96
C THR A 748 -4.92 -8.75 14.22
N GLY A 749 -4.12 -9.70 14.72
CA GLY A 749 -4.56 -11.07 15.06
C GLY A 749 -4.45 -12.10 13.93
N THR A 750 -4.99 -13.31 14.13
CA THR A 750 -4.83 -14.49 13.26
C THR A 750 -6.20 -15.02 12.76
N ARG A 751 -6.28 -15.49 11.53
CA ARG A 751 -7.46 -16.21 11.01
C ARG A 751 -7.55 -17.58 11.70
N TRP A 752 -6.40 -18.23 11.92
CA TRP A 752 -6.30 -19.54 12.57
C TRP A 752 -7.09 -19.64 13.87
N GLU A 753 -6.87 -18.70 14.80
CA GLU A 753 -7.55 -18.65 16.11
C GLU A 753 -8.84 -17.83 16.09
N GLY A 754 -9.18 -17.19 14.96
CA GLY A 754 -10.35 -16.32 14.86
C GLY A 754 -10.20 -14.99 15.59
N THR A 755 -8.98 -14.45 15.63
CA THR A 755 -8.65 -13.17 16.29
C THR A 755 -8.36 -12.04 15.30
N PHE A 756 -8.34 -12.31 13.98
CA PHE A 756 -8.05 -11.34 12.92
C PHE A 756 -9.14 -10.26 12.82
N ASP A 757 -8.91 -9.08 13.40
CA ASP A 757 -9.81 -7.93 13.35
C ASP A 757 -9.21 -6.77 12.54
N THR A 758 -9.83 -6.46 11.40
CA THR A 758 -9.48 -5.32 10.55
C THR A 758 -10.24 -4.04 10.96
N GLY A 759 -11.12 -4.11 11.97
CA GLY A 759 -12.10 -3.07 12.30
C GLY A 759 -13.28 -3.01 11.31
N ASN A 760 -13.39 -3.97 10.37
CA ASN A 760 -14.44 -4.03 9.36
C ASN A 760 -14.98 -5.47 9.25
N THR A 761 -16.22 -5.68 9.69
CA THR A 761 -16.92 -6.98 9.74
C THR A 761 -17.06 -7.72 8.40
N SER A 762 -16.79 -7.08 7.27
CA SER A 762 -16.70 -7.73 5.95
C SER A 762 -15.32 -8.32 5.61
N THR A 763 -14.31 -8.07 6.44
CA THR A 763 -12.90 -8.50 6.23
C THR A 763 -12.24 -9.07 7.49
N SER A 764 -12.72 -8.75 8.70
CA SER A 764 -12.32 -9.43 9.95
C SER A 764 -12.76 -10.91 9.93
N VAL A 765 -11.90 -11.81 10.40
CA VAL A 765 -12.16 -13.25 10.52
C VAL A 765 -12.19 -13.62 12.00
N LEU A 766 -13.35 -13.40 12.61
CA LEU A 766 -13.60 -13.55 14.06
C LEU A 766 -14.16 -14.93 14.44
N LYS A 767 -13.69 -15.97 13.75
CA LYS A 767 -13.94 -17.39 14.01
C LYS A 767 -12.68 -18.17 13.67
N PRO A 768 -12.27 -19.18 14.45
CA PRO A 768 -11.14 -20.03 14.11
C PRO A 768 -11.30 -20.68 12.72
N GLN A 769 -10.20 -20.85 12.00
CA GLN A 769 -10.16 -21.40 10.64
C GLN A 769 -9.21 -22.60 10.49
N CYS A 770 -8.73 -23.20 11.59
CA CYS A 770 -8.02 -24.47 11.49
C CYS A 770 -9.00 -25.62 11.14
N PRO A 771 -8.54 -26.67 10.43
CA PRO A 771 -9.35 -27.84 10.08
C PRO A 771 -10.07 -28.58 11.24
N GLU A 772 -9.65 -28.42 12.50
CA GLU A 772 -10.29 -29.04 13.68
C GLU A 772 -10.94 -27.98 14.60
N GLU A 773 -12.26 -27.77 14.42
CA GLU A 773 -13.04 -26.82 15.22
C GLU A 773 -12.81 -26.99 16.75
N GLY A 774 -12.54 -25.87 17.42
CA GLY A 774 -12.40 -25.82 18.88
C GLY A 774 -11.01 -26.21 19.42
N LYS A 775 -10.05 -26.56 18.56
CA LYS A 775 -8.66 -26.83 18.94
C LYS A 775 -7.64 -25.77 18.49
N CYS A 776 -8.01 -24.91 17.54
CA CYS A 776 -7.11 -23.96 16.91
C CYS A 776 -6.37 -23.08 17.93
N SER A 777 -5.04 -23.18 17.92
CA SER A 777 -4.10 -22.42 18.74
C SER A 777 -2.85 -22.16 17.92
N CYS A 778 -2.21 -21.03 18.13
CA CYS A 778 -0.92 -20.71 17.53
C CYS A 778 0.30 -21.16 18.36
N ASP A 779 0.08 -21.86 19.49
CA ASP A 779 1.16 -22.35 20.36
C ASP A 779 2.09 -23.40 19.69
N PRO A 780 1.60 -24.42 18.93
CA PRO A 780 2.47 -25.45 18.37
C PRO A 780 3.25 -24.96 17.14
N ALA A 781 2.60 -24.25 16.21
CA ALA A 781 3.23 -23.64 15.04
C ALA A 781 4.34 -22.64 15.42
N ASN A 782 4.15 -21.84 16.48
CA ASN A 782 5.16 -20.91 17.00
C ASN A 782 6.15 -21.55 18.01
N ALA A 783 6.02 -22.84 18.32
CA ALA A 783 6.93 -23.52 19.25
C ALA A 783 8.37 -23.56 18.72
N ASP A 784 9.33 -23.81 19.63
CA ASP A 784 10.72 -24.05 19.23
C ASP A 784 10.79 -25.29 18.31
N PRO A 785 11.45 -25.23 17.15
CA PRO A 785 11.46 -26.35 16.20
C PRO A 785 12.03 -27.65 16.77
N SER A 786 12.81 -27.63 17.87
CA SER A 786 13.24 -28.86 18.55
C SER A 786 12.05 -29.66 19.12
N SER A 787 10.96 -29.02 19.54
CA SER A 787 9.75 -29.70 20.03
C SER A 787 8.78 -30.12 18.92
N TYR A 788 8.99 -29.70 17.66
CA TYR A 788 8.14 -30.11 16.54
C TYR A 788 8.09 -31.64 16.37
N ALA A 789 6.89 -32.19 16.22
CA ALA A 789 6.66 -33.61 15.93
C ALA A 789 7.42 -34.07 14.66
N SER A 790 7.85 -35.33 14.63
CA SER A 790 8.55 -35.93 13.47
C SER A 790 7.77 -35.76 12.17
N ASP A 791 6.46 -35.95 12.26
CA ASP A 791 5.58 -36.02 11.10
C ASP A 791 5.24 -34.61 10.60
N TYR A 792 5.21 -33.61 11.48
CA TYR A 792 5.11 -32.19 11.08
C TYR A 792 6.40 -31.70 10.41
N LYS A 793 7.57 -32.05 10.96
CA LYS A 793 8.87 -31.76 10.30
C LYS A 793 8.96 -32.40 8.92
N LYS A 794 8.58 -33.69 8.81
CA LYS A 794 8.52 -34.43 7.54
C LYS A 794 7.53 -33.76 6.58
N TRP A 795 6.38 -33.31 7.07
CA TRP A 795 5.39 -32.62 6.25
C TRP A 795 5.92 -31.29 5.72
N LEU A 796 6.45 -30.41 6.57
CA LEU A 796 7.06 -29.12 6.17
C LEU A 796 8.16 -29.33 5.11
N TYR A 797 9.01 -30.36 5.30
CA TYR A 797 10.05 -30.73 4.36
C TYR A 797 9.51 -31.14 2.98
N GLN A 798 8.49 -32.01 2.94
CA GLN A 798 7.83 -32.39 1.68
C GLN A 798 7.08 -31.20 1.05
N PHE A 799 6.43 -30.36 1.85
CA PHE A 799 5.71 -29.18 1.38
C PHE A 799 6.65 -28.11 0.81
N ALA A 800 7.86 -27.95 1.38
CA ALA A 800 8.90 -27.12 0.81
C ALA A 800 9.39 -27.65 -0.55
N ILE A 801 9.67 -28.95 -0.65
CA ILE A 801 10.15 -29.56 -1.90
C ILE A 801 9.05 -29.59 -2.98
N ALA A 802 7.78 -29.79 -2.59
CA ALA A 802 6.63 -29.70 -3.50
C ALA A 802 6.46 -28.30 -4.10
N GLN A 803 6.66 -27.25 -3.29
CA GLN A 803 6.72 -25.87 -3.76
C GLN A 803 7.89 -25.63 -4.71
N MET A 804 9.10 -26.10 -4.35
CA MET A 804 10.27 -26.01 -5.23
C MET A 804 10.01 -26.71 -6.58
N ASP A 805 9.44 -27.91 -6.61
CA ASP A 805 9.07 -28.62 -7.85
C ASP A 805 8.04 -27.84 -8.68
N ALA A 806 6.96 -27.35 -8.05
CA ALA A 806 5.90 -26.60 -8.71
C ALA A 806 6.38 -25.28 -9.33
N PHE A 807 7.37 -24.63 -8.73
CA PHE A 807 7.93 -23.36 -9.23
C PHE A 807 9.12 -23.59 -10.18
N GLU A 808 9.83 -24.72 -10.09
CA GLU A 808 10.83 -25.16 -11.08
C GLU A 808 10.21 -25.67 -12.39
N ALA A 809 8.89 -25.92 -12.43
CA ALA A 809 8.12 -26.01 -13.69
C ALA A 809 7.90 -24.65 -14.38
N GLY A 810 8.11 -23.54 -13.64
CA GLY A 810 8.25 -22.19 -14.19
C GLY A 810 9.72 -21.83 -14.44
N TRP A 811 10.11 -20.58 -14.16
CA TRP A 811 11.50 -20.13 -14.18
C TRP A 811 12.24 -20.36 -12.85
N GLY A 812 11.62 -21.03 -11.87
CA GLY A 812 12.15 -21.19 -10.52
C GLY A 812 11.55 -20.19 -9.53
N TRP A 813 12.25 -19.99 -8.41
CA TRP A 813 11.67 -19.42 -7.19
C TRP A 813 12.65 -18.61 -6.34
N PHE A 814 12.11 -17.74 -5.47
CA PHE A 814 12.81 -17.11 -4.36
C PHE A 814 12.04 -17.33 -3.05
N TYR A 815 12.70 -17.86 -2.01
CA TYR A 815 12.07 -18.07 -0.71
C TYR A 815 11.90 -16.76 0.08
N TRP A 816 10.79 -16.59 0.80
CA TRP A 816 10.53 -15.48 1.71
C TRP A 816 10.66 -15.96 3.17
N THR A 817 11.72 -15.60 3.90
CA THR A 817 12.93 -14.82 3.60
C THR A 817 14.18 -15.60 4.06
N TRP A 818 15.39 -15.09 3.84
CA TRP A 818 16.62 -15.73 4.34
C TRP A 818 16.66 -15.83 5.86
N GLU A 819 16.29 -14.76 6.57
CA GLU A 819 16.39 -14.67 8.03
C GLU A 819 15.24 -13.86 8.65
N THR A 820 14.87 -14.23 9.88
CA THR A 820 13.92 -13.53 10.76
C THR A 820 14.50 -13.50 12.18
N GLU A 821 13.96 -12.68 13.08
CA GLU A 821 14.36 -12.77 14.50
C GLU A 821 13.86 -14.07 15.14
N LYS A 822 12.55 -14.34 15.00
CA LYS A 822 11.83 -15.40 15.74
C LYS A 822 11.23 -16.49 14.82
N ALA A 823 10.70 -16.10 13.66
CA ALA A 823 9.80 -16.93 12.85
C ALA A 823 10.52 -18.00 11.99
N THR A 824 10.65 -19.24 12.48
CA THR A 824 11.34 -20.35 11.78
C THR A 824 10.77 -20.66 10.40
N GLN A 825 9.45 -20.78 10.26
CA GLN A 825 8.82 -21.16 8.98
C GLN A 825 8.97 -20.09 7.89
N TRP A 826 9.48 -18.90 8.25
CA TRP A 826 9.77 -17.77 7.37
C TRP A 826 11.26 -17.44 7.26
N SER A 827 12.16 -18.20 7.89
CA SER A 827 13.60 -18.03 7.78
C SER A 827 14.22 -19.27 7.15
N TYR A 828 14.76 -19.13 5.93
CA TYR A 828 15.48 -20.22 5.26
C TYR A 828 16.63 -20.73 6.12
N ARG A 829 17.36 -19.82 6.78
CA ARG A 829 18.45 -20.17 7.71
C ARG A 829 17.98 -20.99 8.91
N LYS A 830 16.87 -20.61 9.56
CA LYS A 830 16.31 -21.39 10.68
C LYS A 830 15.68 -22.70 10.20
N GLY A 831 15.02 -22.72 9.04
CA GLY A 831 14.41 -23.90 8.44
C GLY A 831 15.43 -25.00 8.08
N LEU A 832 16.60 -24.61 7.56
CA LEU A 832 17.75 -25.50 7.39
C LEU A 832 18.21 -26.10 8.73
N ALA A 833 18.38 -25.25 9.76
CA ALA A 833 18.82 -25.69 11.09
C ALA A 833 17.80 -26.59 11.81
N ALA A 834 16.50 -26.40 11.53
CA ALA A 834 15.40 -27.22 12.05
C ALA A 834 15.19 -28.54 11.29
N GLY A 835 15.86 -28.75 10.15
CA GLY A 835 15.72 -29.93 9.30
C GLY A 835 14.42 -29.97 8.48
N ILE A 836 13.80 -28.82 8.23
CA ILE A 836 12.56 -28.70 7.43
C ILE A 836 12.83 -28.18 5.99
N LEU A 837 14.08 -27.84 5.66
CA LEU A 837 14.50 -27.52 4.29
C LEU A 837 15.59 -28.48 3.79
N PRO A 838 15.69 -28.75 2.48
CA PRO A 838 16.76 -29.55 1.91
C PRO A 838 18.13 -28.88 2.10
N ALA A 839 19.14 -29.67 2.48
CA ALA A 839 20.47 -29.17 2.84
C ALA A 839 21.23 -28.50 1.67
N LYS A 840 20.78 -28.73 0.43
CA LYS A 840 21.04 -27.86 -0.73
C LYS A 840 19.72 -27.63 -1.47
N ALA A 841 19.47 -26.41 -1.94
CA ALA A 841 18.30 -26.12 -2.78
C ALA A 841 18.21 -26.98 -4.07
N TYR A 842 19.34 -27.48 -4.57
CA TYR A 842 19.44 -28.30 -5.78
C TYR A 842 19.60 -29.81 -5.54
N ASP A 843 19.76 -30.26 -4.29
CA ASP A 843 20.01 -31.67 -3.95
C ASP A 843 18.92 -32.12 -2.95
N ARG A 844 17.89 -32.79 -3.48
CA ARG A 844 16.59 -33.01 -2.84
C ARG A 844 16.29 -34.51 -2.90
N ASP A 845 16.05 -35.15 -1.75
CA ASP A 845 15.91 -36.62 -1.65
C ASP A 845 14.46 -37.13 -1.79
N TRP A 846 13.51 -36.19 -1.83
CA TRP A 846 12.10 -36.39 -2.14
C TRP A 846 11.71 -35.61 -3.41
N LYS A 847 10.61 -35.99 -4.05
CA LYS A 847 9.94 -35.25 -5.13
C LYS A 847 8.43 -35.48 -5.04
N CYS A 848 7.64 -34.64 -5.69
CA CYS A 848 6.23 -34.93 -5.90
C CYS A 848 6.02 -36.29 -6.63
N PRO A 849 5.12 -37.16 -6.15
CA PRO A 849 4.79 -38.42 -6.80
C PRO A 849 3.92 -38.19 -8.04
N ASP A 850 3.99 -39.14 -8.98
CA ASP A 850 3.26 -39.08 -10.26
C ASP A 850 1.74 -39.31 -10.08
N SER A 851 1.32 -39.83 -8.92
CA SER A 851 -0.08 -39.99 -8.50
C SER A 851 -0.34 -39.34 -7.13
N PRO A 852 -1.43 -38.58 -6.95
CA PRO A 852 -1.87 -38.07 -5.65
C PRO A 852 -2.17 -39.13 -4.58
N ASP A 853 -2.42 -40.39 -4.99
CA ASP A 853 -2.66 -41.49 -4.05
C ASP A 853 -1.37 -41.86 -3.30
N ASP A 854 -0.22 -41.81 -3.98
CA ASP A 854 1.11 -42.18 -3.47
C ASP A 854 1.74 -41.13 -2.53
N LEU A 855 1.07 -39.99 -2.31
CA LEU A 855 1.46 -39.04 -1.27
C LEU A 855 1.39 -39.69 0.11
N ASP A 856 2.22 -39.21 1.05
CA ASP A 856 2.10 -39.57 2.46
C ASP A 856 0.71 -39.18 3.02
N THR A 857 0.14 -40.03 3.88
CA THR A 857 -1.23 -39.82 4.40
C THR A 857 -1.28 -38.87 5.59
N PHE A 858 -0.17 -38.70 6.31
CA PHE A 858 -0.05 -37.91 7.54
C PHE A 858 -1.14 -38.20 8.60
N GLY A 859 -1.71 -39.40 8.60
CA GLY A 859 -2.87 -39.75 9.45
C GLY A 859 -2.61 -39.84 10.96
N GLY A 860 -1.42 -39.45 11.43
CA GLY A 860 -1.08 -39.23 12.84
C GLY A 860 -0.62 -37.80 13.16
N LEU A 861 -0.64 -36.90 12.17
CA LEU A 861 -0.38 -35.47 12.34
C LEU A 861 -1.70 -34.76 12.70
N GLU A 862 -1.62 -33.89 13.70
CA GLU A 862 -2.76 -33.11 14.18
C GLU A 862 -3.04 -31.93 13.23
N GLU A 863 -4.30 -31.71 12.82
CA GLU A 863 -4.63 -30.75 11.75
C GLU A 863 -4.84 -29.31 12.27
N TYR A 864 -4.36 -29.03 13.48
CA TYR A 864 -4.47 -27.75 14.21
C TYR A 864 -3.12 -27.30 14.78
N TYR A 865 -2.03 -27.79 14.17
CA TYR A 865 -0.65 -27.50 14.55
C TYR A 865 -0.33 -26.00 14.51
#